data_AF-A0A3B9LAK4-F1
#
_entry.id   AF-A0A3B9LAK4-F1
#
_cell.length_a   1.000
_cell.length_b   1.000
_cell.length_c   1.000
_cell.angle_alpha   90.00
_cell.angle_beta   90.00
_cell.angle_gamma   90.00
#
_symmetry.space_group_name_H-M   'P 1'
#
loop_
_entity.id
_entity.type
_entity.pdbx_description
1 polymer ?
#
loop_
_entity_poly.entity_id
_entity_poly.type
_entity_poly.pdbx_seq_one_letter_code
_entity_poly.pdbx_strand_id
1 'polypeptide(L)'
;MVFLSVAKAEDWVAVKDTSLIVEPSTILDFSNINSEKKLTDQRVVINADGRFVLENKSDRPQRFLIGSISFGMEIPSHKIIDLYVEQFRLRGYNMARLDFLELTLMNKRKGDFDYNPEQLDRFYYLVSALKKNGIYLILNGLSNDNGGYGNVSERWIGKKGLGLGVYFDTEKQAHWKKLMSTMYGSVNPYTGVSILKDPTLAGIILVNENNLVFVNRNGVAPEVKLHFAKWLKTKYGNNTALKSAWGSELKADESVDSGSVNLPAPDAWTSKRMADAQQFFFESEKKTVDWMTLYLRGLGYQGLVTAYNVWHSPASQASRGQLQWVDMHNYFGHPEYYSAQDIRVRQDSMLQTGAVYIRELMSAKHIGKPFTVTEHGQVFWNQYRRENGLALPAYAAFQGWDGICQHSSAVSLSYSSLNGKDMIIQPFNVGVDPIARATETLAALLYVRGDVAPAKHILGINLTSDDAFVKSAYLGNTPSDISQLGLVTGIGLDWQGKTFSKAKQTQYDGQVDYNQQGLKLKKEGVLKPVEVTGSTGVKLDSLMKKYAPGVAYKASKIKALADERWSARLQILKEAGWLPTGNLSSADEGIYQSDTGELVLNAQEKWMTVITPKTEAVVFDDTKPINLNLLKVLSAESGALVAVSAMDNQPLLSSKRMLVVLSTDARNSDMRFSDDTNFKATDLGHLPVLIRANKVKLALKNTNQSQLKGYSVNLRGQRQDAIALKQISDSIEFELDVRKLSHGATTYFEIAAE
;
A
#
# COMPACT_ATOMS: atom_id res chain seq x y z
N MET A 1 0.86 21.13 -44.63
CA MET A 1 0.54 19.68 -44.66
C MET A 1 0.91 19.11 -43.30
N VAL A 2 -0.08 18.92 -42.44
CA VAL A 2 0.08 18.25 -41.15
C VAL A 2 0.05 16.76 -41.46
N PHE A 3 1.16 16.06 -41.21
CA PHE A 3 1.15 14.59 -41.21
C PHE A 3 0.33 14.15 -39.99
N LEU A 4 -0.97 13.96 -40.20
CA LEU A 4 -1.80 13.14 -39.33
C LEU A 4 -1.23 11.72 -39.39
N SER A 5 -0.37 11.38 -38.43
CA SER A 5 -0.14 9.97 -38.14
C SER A 5 -1.49 9.43 -37.67
N VAL A 6 -2.12 8.60 -38.49
CA VAL A 6 -3.31 7.85 -38.09
C VAL A 6 -2.82 6.85 -37.05
N ALA A 7 -2.85 7.26 -35.78
CA ALA A 7 -2.83 6.31 -34.68
C ALA A 7 -3.94 5.29 -34.98
N LYS A 8 -3.62 3.99 -34.97
CA LYS A 8 -4.64 2.94 -34.95
C LYS A 8 -5.69 3.38 -33.94
N ALA A 9 -6.93 3.59 -34.37
CA ALA A 9 -8.03 3.85 -33.46
C ALA A 9 -7.98 2.73 -32.42
N GLU A 10 -7.64 3.07 -31.19
CA GLU A 10 -7.63 2.08 -30.13
C GLU A 10 -9.06 1.56 -29.99
N ASP A 11 -9.25 0.25 -30.12
CA ASP A 11 -10.56 -0.37 -29.99
C ASP A 11 -10.95 -0.38 -28.51
N TRP A 12 -11.61 0.67 -28.04
CA TRP A 12 -12.18 0.75 -26.70
C TRP A 12 -13.61 0.20 -26.70
N VAL A 13 -13.92 -0.74 -25.80
CA VAL A 13 -15.23 -1.41 -25.74
C VAL A 13 -15.95 -1.02 -24.46
N ALA A 14 -17.21 -0.63 -24.59
CA ALA A 14 -18.02 -0.19 -23.45
C ALA A 14 -18.32 -1.33 -22.47
N VAL A 15 -18.14 -1.04 -21.19
CA VAL A 15 -18.76 -1.80 -20.09
C VAL A 15 -20.25 -1.45 -20.09
N LYS A 16 -21.12 -2.44 -20.33
CA LYS A 16 -22.58 -2.24 -20.37
C LYS A 16 -23.26 -2.58 -19.05
N ASP A 17 -22.57 -3.25 -18.12
CA ASP A 17 -23.08 -3.47 -16.76
C ASP A 17 -23.38 -2.12 -16.10
N THR A 18 -24.60 -1.94 -15.61
CA THR A 18 -24.98 -0.76 -14.80
C THR A 18 -24.91 -1.07 -13.31
N SER A 19 -25.26 -2.29 -12.93
CA SER A 19 -25.13 -2.80 -11.56
C SER A 19 -23.77 -3.43 -11.35
N LEU A 20 -23.15 -3.13 -10.21
CA LEU A 20 -21.83 -3.62 -9.82
C LEU A 20 -21.89 -4.57 -8.61
N ILE A 21 -23.10 -5.00 -8.24
CA ILE A 21 -23.38 -5.92 -7.13
C ILE A 21 -23.00 -7.33 -7.57
N VAL A 22 -22.07 -7.95 -6.85
CA VAL A 22 -21.72 -9.37 -7.01
C VAL A 22 -22.85 -10.23 -6.45
N GLU A 23 -23.19 -11.28 -7.19
CA GLU A 23 -24.20 -12.26 -6.77
C GLU A 23 -23.56 -13.43 -6.00
N PRO A 24 -24.20 -13.92 -4.93
CA PRO A 24 -23.71 -15.10 -4.19
C PRO A 24 -23.56 -16.33 -5.07
N SER A 25 -22.66 -17.24 -4.70
CA SER A 25 -22.34 -18.51 -5.39
C SER A 25 -21.74 -18.38 -6.80
N THR A 26 -21.61 -17.16 -7.33
CA THR A 26 -20.90 -16.90 -8.59
C THR A 26 -19.39 -17.14 -8.46
N ILE A 27 -18.66 -17.06 -9.57
CA ILE A 27 -17.19 -17.20 -9.56
C ILE A 27 -16.48 -16.05 -8.82
N LEU A 28 -17.19 -14.93 -8.60
CA LEU A 28 -16.70 -13.76 -7.88
C LEU A 28 -17.14 -13.73 -6.40
N ASP A 29 -17.82 -14.78 -5.92
CA ASP A 29 -18.16 -14.91 -4.49
C ASP A 29 -16.97 -15.49 -3.71
N PHE A 30 -16.27 -14.59 -3.02
CA PHE A 30 -15.13 -14.88 -2.16
C PHE A 30 -15.51 -14.95 -0.68
N SER A 31 -16.80 -15.00 -0.35
CA SER A 31 -17.22 -14.97 1.06
C SER A 31 -16.78 -16.18 1.88
N ASN A 32 -16.36 -17.26 1.23
CA ASN A 32 -15.80 -18.45 1.88
C ASN A 32 -14.28 -18.34 2.17
N ILE A 33 -13.58 -17.33 1.63
CA ILE A 33 -12.16 -17.10 1.96
C ILE A 33 -12.01 -16.76 3.44
N ASN A 34 -12.99 -16.06 4.02
CA ASN A 34 -13.05 -15.70 5.43
C ASN A 34 -14.22 -16.44 6.11
N SER A 35 -14.03 -17.73 6.42
CA SER A 35 -15.12 -18.62 6.85
C SER A 35 -15.62 -18.41 8.28
N GLU A 36 -14.95 -17.60 9.11
CA GLU A 36 -15.34 -17.35 10.50
C GLU A 36 -16.32 -16.16 10.61
N LYS A 37 -17.62 -16.44 10.82
CA LYS A 37 -18.68 -15.41 10.90
C LYS A 37 -18.68 -14.54 12.17
N LYS A 38 -17.85 -14.85 13.17
CA LYS A 38 -17.80 -14.19 14.50
C LYS A 38 -16.41 -13.70 14.88
N LEU A 39 -15.62 -13.30 13.88
CA LEU A 39 -14.27 -12.80 14.12
C LEU A 39 -14.27 -11.65 15.13
N THR A 40 -15.15 -10.67 14.92
CA THR A 40 -15.26 -9.41 15.65
C THR A 40 -15.79 -9.52 17.09
N ASP A 41 -16.17 -10.71 17.55
CA ASP A 41 -16.44 -10.95 18.98
C ASP A 41 -15.14 -10.97 19.80
N GLN A 42 -13.99 -11.15 19.12
CA GLN A 42 -12.66 -11.15 19.69
C GLN A 42 -11.88 -9.92 19.22
N ARG A 43 -10.97 -9.43 20.06
CA ARG A 43 -10.08 -8.32 19.66
C ARG A 43 -8.91 -8.81 18.80
N VAL A 44 -8.53 -7.99 17.82
CA VAL A 44 -7.22 -8.12 17.16
C VAL A 44 -6.12 -7.69 18.11
N VAL A 45 -5.17 -8.59 18.38
CA VAL A 45 -4.01 -8.34 19.25
C VAL A 45 -2.71 -8.73 18.53
N ILE A 46 -1.57 -8.53 19.19
CA ILE A 46 -0.24 -8.81 18.65
C ILE A 46 0.36 -10.00 19.38
N ASN A 47 0.71 -11.06 18.65
CA ASN A 47 1.37 -12.24 19.25
C ASN A 47 2.88 -12.02 19.49
N ALA A 48 3.58 -13.06 19.95
CA ALA A 48 5.01 -13.01 20.24
C ALA A 48 5.88 -12.75 19.00
N ASP A 49 5.41 -13.15 17.82
CA ASP A 49 6.11 -12.96 16.54
C ASP A 49 5.87 -11.58 15.93
N GLY A 50 5.00 -10.77 16.55
CA GLY A 50 4.64 -9.46 16.02
C GLY A 50 3.62 -9.54 14.89
N ARG A 51 2.73 -10.53 14.90
CA ARG A 51 1.65 -10.68 13.92
C ARG A 51 0.31 -10.27 14.51
N PHE A 52 -0.60 -9.78 13.68
CA PHE A 52 -2.01 -9.68 14.07
C PHE A 52 -2.60 -11.08 14.27
N VAL A 53 -3.24 -11.29 15.40
CA VAL A 53 -3.94 -12.52 15.79
C VAL A 53 -5.24 -12.16 16.50
N LEU A 54 -6.10 -13.15 16.72
CA LEU A 54 -7.24 -12.98 17.63
C LEU A 54 -6.81 -13.31 19.05
N GLU A 55 -7.37 -12.64 20.05
CA GLU A 55 -6.95 -12.78 21.45
C GLU A 55 -7.00 -14.22 21.98
N ASN A 56 -7.93 -15.07 21.50
CA ASN A 56 -8.03 -16.48 21.88
C ASN A 56 -7.42 -17.45 20.84
N LYS A 57 -6.71 -16.94 19.81
CA LYS A 57 -6.07 -17.73 18.74
C LYS A 57 -4.69 -17.17 18.40
N SER A 58 -3.79 -17.11 19.38
CA SER A 58 -2.48 -16.47 19.25
C SER A 58 -1.49 -17.17 18.29
N ASP A 59 -1.79 -18.41 17.92
CA ASP A 59 -1.03 -19.27 17.00
C ASP A 59 -1.42 -19.07 15.53
N ARG A 60 -2.48 -18.31 15.23
CA ARG A 60 -3.02 -18.14 13.87
C ARG A 60 -2.96 -16.68 13.42
N PRO A 61 -1.86 -16.26 12.76
CA PRO A 61 -1.77 -14.96 12.12
C PRO A 61 -2.97 -14.69 11.20
N GLN A 62 -3.53 -13.49 11.32
CA GLN A 62 -4.60 -13.00 10.46
C GLN A 62 -4.00 -12.11 9.36
N ARG A 63 -4.56 -12.19 8.16
CA ARG A 63 -4.27 -11.28 7.05
C ARG A 63 -5.52 -10.50 6.72
N PHE A 64 -5.40 -9.19 6.58
CA PHE A 64 -6.55 -8.33 6.31
C PHE A 64 -6.52 -7.76 4.90
N LEU A 65 -7.52 -8.12 4.09
CA LEU A 65 -7.87 -7.30 2.92
C LEU A 65 -8.83 -6.23 3.41
N ILE A 66 -8.30 -5.00 3.42
CA ILE A 66 -8.95 -3.85 4.00
C ILE A 66 -9.66 -3.09 2.87
N GLY A 67 -10.98 -3.00 2.95
CA GLY A 67 -11.75 -2.18 2.03
C GLY A 67 -11.81 -0.75 2.54
N SER A 68 -11.26 0.20 1.78
CA SER A 68 -11.48 1.63 2.04
C SER A 68 -12.94 1.98 1.79
N ILE A 69 -13.56 2.62 2.77
CA ILE A 69 -14.92 3.15 2.71
C ILE A 69 -14.83 4.67 2.64
N SER A 70 -15.27 5.23 1.50
CA SER A 70 -15.54 6.65 1.36
C SER A 70 -16.98 6.83 0.89
N PHE A 71 -17.81 7.44 1.73
CA PHE A 71 -19.17 7.85 1.36
C PHE A 71 -19.25 9.33 1.00
N GLY A 72 -18.10 9.99 0.83
CA GLY A 72 -18.03 11.44 0.65
C GLY A 72 -18.66 12.16 1.85
N MET A 73 -19.60 13.06 1.56
CA MET A 73 -20.18 13.95 2.58
C MET A 73 -21.44 13.41 3.27
N GLU A 74 -21.92 12.21 2.91
CA GLU A 74 -23.12 11.58 3.48
C GLU A 74 -23.00 10.04 3.51
N ILE A 75 -23.07 9.44 4.69
CA ILE A 75 -23.20 7.99 4.90
C ILE A 75 -24.59 7.56 4.40
N PRO A 76 -24.72 6.44 3.66
CA PRO A 76 -26.00 6.01 3.11
C PRO A 76 -26.95 5.44 4.17
N SER A 77 -28.20 5.17 3.80
CA SER A 77 -29.21 4.60 4.71
C SER A 77 -28.87 3.19 5.18
N HIS A 78 -29.49 2.72 6.27
CA HIS A 78 -29.26 1.39 6.85
C HIS A 78 -29.41 0.25 5.83
N LYS A 79 -30.44 0.31 4.97
CA LYS A 79 -30.66 -0.68 3.91
C LYS A 79 -29.48 -0.75 2.92
N ILE A 80 -28.92 0.40 2.56
CA ILE A 80 -27.76 0.46 1.66
C ILE A 80 -26.49 0.03 2.39
N ILE A 81 -26.36 0.35 3.68
CA ILE A 81 -25.25 -0.16 4.52
C ILE A 81 -25.26 -1.68 4.55
N ASP A 82 -26.40 -2.33 4.78
CA ASP A 82 -26.50 -3.80 4.81
C ASP A 82 -26.01 -4.41 3.49
N LEU A 83 -26.48 -3.87 2.37
CA LEU A 83 -26.06 -4.29 1.03
C LEU A 83 -24.57 -4.04 0.80
N TYR A 84 -24.05 -2.88 1.22
CA TYR A 84 -22.65 -2.51 1.05
C TYR A 84 -21.72 -3.45 1.84
N VAL A 85 -22.07 -3.76 3.08
CA VAL A 85 -21.32 -4.70 3.93
C VAL A 85 -21.42 -6.14 3.41
N GLU A 86 -22.56 -6.54 2.85
CA GLU A 86 -22.67 -7.82 2.14
C GLU A 86 -21.70 -7.90 0.96
N GLN A 87 -21.60 -6.82 0.17
CA GLN A 87 -20.67 -6.74 -0.95
C GLN A 87 -19.20 -6.75 -0.50
N PHE A 88 -18.88 -6.20 0.66
CA PHE A 88 -17.55 -6.36 1.27
C PHE A 88 -17.24 -7.85 1.50
N ARG A 89 -18.17 -8.56 2.15
CA ARG A 89 -18.02 -10.00 2.44
C ARG A 89 -17.89 -10.83 1.17
N LEU A 90 -18.74 -10.60 0.17
CA LEU A 90 -18.71 -11.33 -1.11
C LEU A 90 -17.41 -11.09 -1.89
N ARG A 91 -16.73 -9.97 -1.67
CA ARG A 91 -15.45 -9.65 -2.33
C ARG A 91 -14.22 -10.06 -1.52
N GLY A 92 -14.41 -10.70 -0.37
CA GLY A 92 -13.31 -11.21 0.46
C GLY A 92 -12.69 -10.18 1.41
N TYR A 93 -13.27 -8.98 1.54
CA TYR A 93 -12.85 -8.03 2.57
C TYR A 93 -13.22 -8.55 3.96
N ASN A 94 -12.27 -8.48 4.88
CA ASN A 94 -12.43 -8.87 6.29
C ASN A 94 -12.09 -7.73 7.26
N MET A 95 -11.73 -6.57 6.72
CA MET A 95 -11.58 -5.32 7.47
C MET A 95 -12.03 -4.14 6.61
N ALA A 96 -12.51 -3.08 7.24
CA ALA A 96 -12.85 -1.82 6.60
C ALA A 96 -11.99 -0.70 7.20
N ARG A 97 -11.63 0.28 6.37
CA ARG A 97 -11.02 1.54 6.81
C ARG A 97 -11.92 2.69 6.45
N LEU A 98 -12.25 3.54 7.42
CA LEU A 98 -12.94 4.80 7.16
C LEU A 98 -11.96 5.96 7.36
N ASP A 99 -11.81 6.76 6.32
CA ASP A 99 -11.16 8.06 6.36
C ASP A 99 -12.21 9.18 6.34
N PHE A 100 -11.78 10.39 6.70
CA PHE A 100 -12.59 11.62 6.62
C PHE A 100 -13.97 11.59 7.31
N LEU A 101 -14.19 10.68 8.26
CA LEU A 101 -15.47 10.56 8.97
C LEU A 101 -15.88 11.88 9.63
N GLU A 102 -14.92 12.61 10.22
CA GLU A 102 -15.17 13.90 10.83
C GLU A 102 -15.63 14.97 9.81
N LEU A 103 -15.23 14.86 8.54
CA LEU A 103 -15.76 15.72 7.47
C LEU A 103 -17.23 15.41 7.18
N THR A 104 -17.57 14.13 7.08
CA THR A 104 -18.93 13.65 6.84
C THR A 104 -19.86 14.05 7.98
N LEU A 105 -19.47 13.80 9.24
CA LEU A 105 -20.28 14.12 10.42
C LEU A 105 -20.45 15.63 10.65
N MET A 106 -19.45 16.44 10.28
CA MET A 106 -19.49 17.90 10.44
C MET A 106 -20.00 18.64 9.19
N ASN A 107 -20.44 17.92 8.15
CA ASN A 107 -20.92 18.52 6.91
C ASN A 107 -22.07 19.51 7.19
N LYS A 108 -21.93 20.76 6.69
CA LYS A 108 -22.89 21.88 6.88
C LYS A 108 -23.20 22.24 8.35
N ARG A 109 -22.46 21.71 9.33
CA ARG A 109 -22.65 22.00 10.76
C ARG A 109 -22.05 23.35 11.13
N LYS A 110 -22.77 24.10 11.99
CA LYS A 110 -22.41 25.46 12.42
C LYS A 110 -21.65 25.49 13.74
N GLY A 111 -22.01 24.64 14.70
CA GLY A 111 -21.32 24.52 15.98
C GLY A 111 -20.15 23.54 15.94
N ASP A 112 -19.16 23.74 16.81
CA ASP A 112 -18.10 22.76 17.04
C ASP A 112 -18.67 21.51 17.74
N PHE A 113 -18.25 20.32 17.31
CA PHE A 113 -18.69 19.01 17.79
C PHE A 113 -20.21 18.76 17.68
N ASP A 114 -20.93 19.63 16.98
CA ASP A 114 -22.35 19.49 16.67
C ASP A 114 -22.50 18.53 15.47
N TYR A 115 -22.28 17.24 15.71
CA TYR A 115 -22.38 16.22 14.65
C TYR A 115 -23.79 16.18 14.06
N ASN A 116 -23.89 15.90 12.76
CA ASN A 116 -25.18 15.61 12.14
C ASN A 116 -25.77 14.33 12.79
N PRO A 117 -26.94 14.41 13.47
CA PRO A 117 -27.47 13.27 14.22
C PRO A 117 -27.83 12.08 13.34
N GLU A 118 -28.33 12.32 12.12
CA GLU A 118 -28.67 11.26 11.17
C GLU A 118 -27.40 10.55 10.67
N GLN A 119 -26.34 11.31 10.37
CA GLN A 119 -25.08 10.74 9.91
C GLN A 119 -24.38 9.96 11.03
N LEU A 120 -24.48 10.45 12.27
CA LEU A 120 -23.95 9.76 13.44
C LEU A 120 -24.68 8.43 13.70
N ASP A 121 -26.01 8.41 13.60
CA ASP A 121 -26.81 7.18 13.69
C ASP A 121 -26.42 6.16 12.61
N ARG A 122 -26.29 6.61 11.36
CA ARG A 122 -25.85 5.75 10.24
C ARG A 122 -24.43 5.22 10.41
N PHE A 123 -23.51 6.01 10.98
CA PHE A 123 -22.19 5.53 11.36
C PHE A 123 -22.26 4.45 12.45
N TYR A 124 -23.06 4.66 13.49
CA TYR A 124 -23.27 3.64 14.51
C TYR A 124 -23.87 2.35 13.95
N TYR A 125 -24.82 2.46 13.04
CA TYR A 125 -25.39 1.31 12.35
C TYR A 125 -24.36 0.59 11.48
N LEU A 126 -23.52 1.32 10.75
CA LEU A 126 -22.42 0.75 9.96
C LEU A 126 -21.47 -0.10 10.82
N VAL A 127 -21.06 0.39 11.99
CA VAL A 127 -20.22 -0.39 12.93
C VAL A 127 -20.93 -1.69 13.33
N SER A 128 -22.23 -1.64 13.61
CA SER A 128 -23.04 -2.83 13.94
C SER A 128 -23.14 -3.80 12.76
N ALA A 129 -23.34 -3.30 11.54
CA ALA A 129 -23.43 -4.10 10.33
C ALA A 129 -22.09 -4.80 10.01
N LEU A 130 -20.96 -4.08 10.12
CA LEU A 130 -19.61 -4.64 9.98
C LEU A 130 -19.39 -5.75 11.02
N LYS A 131 -19.72 -5.48 12.29
CA LYS A 131 -19.63 -6.45 13.38
C LYS A 131 -20.41 -7.72 13.09
N LYS A 132 -21.69 -7.61 12.69
CA LYS A 132 -22.56 -8.74 12.36
C LYS A 132 -22.02 -9.62 11.22
N ASN A 133 -21.20 -9.05 10.34
CA ASN A 133 -20.59 -9.75 9.21
C ASN A 133 -19.14 -10.19 9.47
N GLY A 134 -18.62 -10.02 10.69
CA GLY A 134 -17.25 -10.42 11.05
C GLY A 134 -16.17 -9.56 10.39
N ILE A 135 -16.50 -8.32 9.99
CA ILE A 135 -15.57 -7.39 9.33
C ILE A 135 -15.04 -6.41 10.38
N TYR A 136 -13.72 -6.36 10.56
CA TYR A 136 -13.07 -5.43 11.46
C TYR A 136 -13.06 -3.99 10.94
N LEU A 137 -12.72 -3.06 11.81
CA LEU A 137 -12.68 -1.63 11.51
C LEU A 137 -11.33 -1.01 11.92
N ILE A 138 -10.75 -0.22 11.02
CA ILE A 138 -9.72 0.78 11.30
C ILE A 138 -10.32 2.17 11.12
N LEU A 139 -10.04 3.07 12.08
CA LEU A 139 -10.47 4.45 12.06
C LEU A 139 -9.29 5.41 12.12
N ASN A 140 -9.39 6.52 11.39
CA ASN A 140 -8.53 7.68 11.60
C ASN A 140 -9.06 8.52 12.77
N GLY A 141 -8.21 8.82 13.75
CA GLY A 141 -8.54 9.80 14.79
C GLY A 141 -8.70 11.21 14.22
N LEU A 142 -7.94 11.52 13.17
CA LEU A 142 -8.08 12.76 12.41
C LEU A 142 -7.56 12.55 10.99
N SER A 143 -8.35 12.93 9.99
CA SER A 143 -8.00 12.88 8.56
C SER A 143 -7.89 14.28 7.93
N ASN A 144 -8.60 15.28 8.47
CA ASN A 144 -8.61 16.65 7.95
C ASN A 144 -8.42 17.69 9.06
N ASP A 145 -7.67 18.76 8.78
CA ASP A 145 -7.39 19.84 9.72
C ASP A 145 -8.63 20.53 10.32
N ASN A 146 -9.80 20.38 9.69
CA ASN A 146 -11.06 20.96 10.14
C ASN A 146 -11.87 20.06 11.10
N GLY A 147 -11.33 18.92 11.53
CA GLY A 147 -12.04 17.94 12.34
C GLY A 147 -12.72 18.53 13.57
N GLY A 148 -14.04 18.29 13.71
CA GLY A 148 -14.84 18.76 14.84
C GLY A 148 -15.14 20.27 14.87
N TYR A 149 -14.59 21.10 13.98
CA TYR A 149 -14.94 22.52 13.92
C TYR A 149 -16.23 22.76 13.14
N GLY A 150 -17.10 23.65 13.60
CA GLY A 150 -18.26 24.19 12.91
C GLY A 150 -17.92 25.41 12.04
N ASN A 151 -18.91 25.91 11.29
CA ASN A 151 -18.80 27.14 10.48
C ASN A 151 -17.59 27.16 9.52
N VAL A 152 -17.22 26.00 8.97
CA VAL A 152 -16.18 25.90 7.95
C VAL A 152 -16.80 25.77 6.57
N SER A 153 -16.53 26.74 5.69
CA SER A 153 -16.80 26.65 4.26
C SER A 153 -15.67 25.88 3.54
N GLU A 154 -16.03 25.10 2.52
CA GLU A 154 -15.07 24.30 1.73
C GLU A 154 -14.23 23.36 2.60
N ARG A 155 -14.90 22.49 3.36
CA ARG A 155 -14.25 21.65 4.38
C ARG A 155 -13.15 20.74 3.86
N TRP A 156 -13.10 20.47 2.55
CA TRP A 156 -12.01 19.73 1.92
C TRP A 156 -10.67 20.47 1.99
N ILE A 157 -10.67 21.80 2.14
CA ILE A 157 -9.46 22.62 2.35
C ILE A 157 -9.20 22.73 3.85
N GLY A 158 -8.07 22.21 4.33
CA GLY A 158 -7.66 22.31 5.73
C GLY A 158 -7.38 23.76 6.15
N LYS A 159 -8.29 24.37 6.93
CA LYS A 159 -8.22 25.80 7.32
C LYS A 159 -7.95 26.01 8.81
N LYS A 160 -8.16 24.99 9.65
CA LYS A 160 -8.08 25.11 11.12
C LYS A 160 -6.77 24.59 11.73
N GLY A 161 -5.87 24.04 10.92
CA GLY A 161 -4.51 23.65 11.30
C GLY A 161 -4.42 22.60 12.41
N LEU A 162 -5.44 21.75 12.59
CA LEU A 162 -5.47 20.79 13.70
C LEU A 162 -4.34 19.75 13.62
N GLY A 163 -3.97 19.30 12.42
CA GLY A 163 -2.93 18.31 12.19
C GLY A 163 -1.53 18.78 12.61
N LEU A 164 -1.17 20.06 12.43
CA LEU A 164 0.05 20.62 13.01
C LEU A 164 -0.14 20.99 14.49
N GLY A 165 -1.33 21.50 14.84
CA GLY A 165 -1.65 21.98 16.17
C GLY A 165 -1.51 20.92 17.26
N VAL A 166 -1.79 19.64 16.97
CA VAL A 166 -1.68 18.55 17.97
C VAL A 166 -0.27 18.39 18.56
N TYR A 167 0.78 18.85 17.87
CA TYR A 167 2.15 18.80 18.36
C TYR A 167 2.44 19.84 19.44
N PHE A 168 1.92 21.06 19.25
CA PHE A 168 2.49 22.25 19.86
C PHE A 168 1.47 23.19 20.51
N ASP A 169 0.19 23.08 20.16
CA ASP A 169 -0.88 23.97 20.62
C ASP A 169 -1.81 23.24 21.60
N THR A 170 -1.87 23.75 22.84
CA THR A 170 -2.65 23.14 23.93
C THR A 170 -4.16 23.19 23.68
N GLU A 171 -4.67 24.21 22.99
CA GLU A 171 -6.09 24.31 22.63
C GLU A 171 -6.42 23.29 21.55
N LYS A 172 -5.54 23.11 20.57
CA LYS A 172 -5.69 22.09 19.50
C LYS A 172 -5.60 20.68 20.06
N GLN A 173 -4.72 20.44 21.03
CA GLN A 173 -4.67 19.17 21.76
C GLN A 173 -5.96 18.92 22.55
N ALA A 174 -6.51 19.94 23.23
CA ALA A 174 -7.79 19.83 23.93
C ALA A 174 -8.95 19.57 22.95
N HIS A 175 -8.92 20.21 21.77
CA HIS A 175 -9.91 20.01 20.71
C HIS A 175 -9.87 18.58 20.17
N TRP A 176 -8.70 18.03 19.87
CA TRP A 176 -8.55 16.63 19.44
C TRP A 176 -9.03 15.66 20.53
N LYS A 177 -8.70 15.90 21.79
CA LYS A 177 -9.20 15.10 22.93
C LYS A 177 -10.73 15.09 22.96
N LYS A 178 -11.35 16.27 22.86
CA LYS A 178 -12.80 16.41 22.81
C LYS A 178 -13.37 15.63 21.63
N LEU A 179 -12.81 15.79 20.42
CA LEU A 179 -13.20 15.05 19.21
C LEU A 179 -13.22 13.53 19.46
N MET A 180 -12.16 12.96 20.04
CA MET A 180 -12.09 11.52 20.35
C MET A 180 -13.14 11.08 21.37
N SER A 181 -13.31 11.84 22.45
CA SER A 181 -14.27 11.51 23.50
C SER A 181 -15.73 11.55 23.01
N THR A 182 -16.08 12.51 22.15
CA THR A 182 -17.46 12.69 21.69
C THR A 182 -17.77 11.84 20.46
N MET A 183 -16.83 11.67 19.53
CA MET A 183 -17.05 10.90 18.30
C MET A 183 -16.97 9.39 18.53
N TYR A 184 -15.96 8.92 19.28
CA TYR A 184 -15.72 7.48 19.47
C TYR A 184 -15.96 6.99 20.91
N GLY A 185 -15.90 7.89 21.89
CA GLY A 185 -16.17 7.57 23.30
C GLY A 185 -17.65 7.42 23.64
N SER A 186 -18.55 7.97 22.82
CA SER A 186 -20.00 7.83 22.97
C SER A 186 -20.47 6.39 22.75
N VAL A 187 -21.51 5.97 23.48
CA VAL A 187 -22.11 4.63 23.35
C VAL A 187 -22.81 4.51 22.00
N ASN A 188 -22.48 3.47 21.25
CA ASN A 188 -23.20 3.09 20.04
C ASN A 188 -24.52 2.40 20.45
N PRO A 189 -25.70 2.93 20.08
CA PRO A 189 -26.99 2.37 20.48
C PRO A 189 -27.26 0.96 19.91
N TYR A 190 -26.61 0.59 18.81
CA TYR A 190 -26.78 -0.71 18.17
C TYR A 190 -25.89 -1.81 18.75
N THR A 191 -24.73 -1.46 19.34
CA THR A 191 -23.82 -2.45 19.94
C THR A 191 -23.80 -2.41 21.47
N GLY A 192 -24.39 -1.38 22.09
CA GLY A 192 -24.50 -1.22 23.54
C GLY A 192 -23.19 -0.80 24.24
N VAL A 193 -22.11 -0.60 23.48
CA VAL A 193 -20.80 -0.17 23.97
C VAL A 193 -20.30 1.03 23.16
N SER A 194 -19.33 1.78 23.69
CA SER A 194 -18.67 2.80 22.88
C SER A 194 -17.79 2.16 21.80
N ILE A 195 -17.55 2.88 20.70
CA ILE A 195 -16.71 2.41 19.61
C ILE A 195 -15.29 2.08 20.11
N LEU A 196 -14.76 2.89 21.04
CA LEU A 196 -13.47 2.62 21.69
C LEU A 196 -13.45 1.31 22.52
N LYS A 197 -14.59 0.81 22.98
CA LYS A 197 -14.65 -0.43 23.76
C LYS A 197 -15.01 -1.64 22.88
N ASP A 198 -15.61 -1.42 21.72
CA ASP A 198 -16.02 -2.48 20.80
C ASP A 198 -14.79 -3.23 20.21
N PRO A 199 -14.73 -4.58 20.31
CA PRO A 199 -13.67 -5.38 19.69
C PRO A 199 -13.63 -5.28 18.15
N THR A 200 -14.73 -4.84 17.51
CA THR A 200 -14.77 -4.57 16.06
C THR A 200 -13.74 -3.53 15.63
N LEU A 201 -13.44 -2.55 16.50
CA LEU A 201 -12.35 -1.60 16.26
C LEU A 201 -11.00 -2.26 16.53
N ALA A 202 -10.32 -2.65 15.44
CA ALA A 202 -9.02 -3.31 15.50
C ALA A 202 -7.88 -2.31 15.78
N GLY A 203 -7.97 -1.10 15.22
CA GLY A 203 -6.91 -0.11 15.33
C GLY A 203 -7.37 1.33 15.08
N ILE A 204 -6.63 2.28 15.67
CA ILE A 204 -6.78 3.72 15.39
C ILE A 204 -5.47 4.26 14.80
N ILE A 205 -5.56 4.89 13.64
CA ILE A 205 -4.50 5.75 13.09
C ILE A 205 -4.70 7.13 13.74
N LEU A 206 -3.83 7.54 14.66
CA LEU A 206 -4.06 8.71 15.52
C LEU A 206 -4.35 9.99 14.73
N VAL A 207 -3.53 10.26 13.72
CA VAL A 207 -3.73 11.30 12.71
C VAL A 207 -3.16 10.78 11.39
N ASN A 208 -3.95 10.84 10.33
CA ASN A 208 -3.56 10.40 8.99
C ASN A 208 -2.45 11.29 8.42
N GLU A 209 -1.42 10.68 7.83
CA GLU A 209 -0.33 11.31 7.10
C GLU A 209 0.35 12.47 7.85
N ASN A 210 0.54 12.29 9.15
CA ASN A 210 0.89 13.40 10.03
C ASN A 210 2.38 13.52 10.36
N ASN A 211 3.29 12.86 9.65
CA ASN A 211 4.72 13.05 9.84
C ASN A 211 5.08 14.54 9.71
N LEU A 212 5.89 15.09 10.62
CA LEU A 212 6.28 16.51 10.59
C LEU A 212 7.06 16.86 9.33
N VAL A 213 7.83 15.92 8.76
CA VAL A 213 8.44 16.08 7.43
C VAL A 213 7.38 16.30 6.35
N PHE A 214 6.25 15.60 6.41
CA PHE A 214 5.15 15.72 5.45
C PHE A 214 4.36 17.00 5.65
N VAL A 215 3.98 17.28 6.90
CA VAL A 215 3.21 18.47 7.26
C VAL A 215 3.97 19.76 6.87
N ASN A 216 5.31 19.77 6.93
CA ASN A 216 6.13 20.92 6.59
C ASN A 216 6.66 20.93 5.13
N ARG A 217 6.24 20.03 4.25
CA ARG A 217 6.80 19.88 2.88
C ARG A 217 6.66 21.12 2.00
N ASN A 218 5.65 21.95 2.25
CA ASN A 218 5.36 23.18 1.49
C ASN A 218 5.85 24.45 2.21
N GLY A 219 6.65 24.30 3.28
CA GLY A 219 7.12 25.41 4.10
C GLY A 219 6.92 25.14 5.59
N VAL A 220 7.76 25.77 6.41
CA VAL A 220 7.75 25.58 7.86
C VAL A 220 7.09 26.77 8.53
N ALA A 221 6.02 26.50 9.30
CA ALA A 221 5.28 27.53 10.01
C ALA A 221 6.12 28.19 11.13
N PRO A 222 5.92 29.49 11.44
CA PRO A 222 6.71 30.21 12.44
C PRO A 222 6.74 29.54 13.82
N GLU A 223 5.64 28.97 14.27
CA GLU A 223 5.52 28.26 15.54
C GLU A 223 6.46 27.06 15.61
N VAL A 224 6.63 26.31 14.52
CA VAL A 224 7.54 25.17 14.46
C VAL A 224 8.99 25.63 14.62
N LYS A 225 9.35 26.78 14.04
CA LYS A 225 10.69 27.37 14.21
C LYS A 225 10.98 27.74 15.67
N LEU A 226 9.99 28.30 16.37
CA LEU A 226 10.12 28.63 17.79
C LEU A 226 10.32 27.37 18.64
N HIS A 227 9.57 26.30 18.38
CA HIS A 227 9.74 25.03 19.07
C HIS A 227 11.10 24.38 18.77
N PHE A 228 11.57 24.47 17.53
CA PHE A 228 12.89 23.98 17.14
C PHE A 228 14.01 24.77 17.84
N ALA A 229 13.94 26.10 17.88
CA ALA A 229 14.92 26.93 18.58
C ALA A 229 14.95 26.61 20.09
N LYS A 230 13.78 26.41 20.73
CA LYS A 230 13.69 25.98 22.14
C LYS A 230 14.32 24.61 22.36
N TRP A 231 14.10 23.68 21.43
CA TRP A 231 14.72 22.36 21.48
C TRP A 231 16.25 22.45 21.36
N LEU A 232 16.76 23.24 20.41
CA LEU A 232 18.20 23.50 20.26
C LEU A 232 18.80 24.15 21.50
N LYS A 233 18.11 25.10 22.12
CA LYS A 233 18.53 25.70 23.40
C LYS A 233 18.63 24.67 24.51
N THR A 234 17.73 23.70 24.55
CA THR A 234 17.80 22.59 25.51
C THR A 234 18.99 21.68 25.24
N LYS A 235 19.27 21.39 23.95
CA LYS A 235 20.36 20.51 23.52
C LYS A 235 21.76 21.12 23.70
N TYR A 236 21.92 22.39 23.35
CA TYR A 236 23.22 23.07 23.30
C TYR A 236 23.42 24.11 24.40
N GLY A 237 22.36 24.52 25.10
CA GLY A 237 22.41 25.55 26.14
C GLY A 237 22.38 26.99 25.61
N ASN A 238 23.29 27.35 24.70
CA ASN A 238 23.46 28.71 24.18
C ASN A 238 23.96 28.76 22.72
N ASN A 239 23.99 29.98 22.14
CA ASN A 239 24.46 30.22 20.77
C ASN A 239 25.92 29.84 20.53
N THR A 240 26.81 29.99 21.52
CA THR A 240 28.23 29.63 21.36
C THR A 240 28.39 28.14 21.12
N ALA A 241 27.74 27.30 21.94
CA ALA A 241 27.77 25.85 21.78
C ALA A 241 27.07 25.41 20.48
N LEU A 242 25.97 26.06 20.09
CA LEU A 242 25.33 25.80 18.79
C LEU A 242 26.27 26.13 17.63
N LYS A 243 26.97 27.28 17.67
CA LYS A 243 27.93 27.67 16.64
C LYS A 243 29.10 26.70 16.55
N SER A 244 29.58 26.19 17.70
CA SER A 244 30.60 25.13 17.73
C SER A 244 30.12 23.84 17.08
N ALA A 245 28.85 23.47 17.25
CA ALA A 245 28.28 22.27 16.66
C ALA A 245 27.96 22.41 15.16
N TRP A 246 27.38 23.54 14.75
CA TRP A 246 26.88 23.76 13.38
C TRP A 246 27.88 24.43 12.45
N GLY A 247 28.94 25.06 12.99
CA GLY A 247 29.95 25.74 12.18
C GLY A 247 29.33 26.80 11.27
N SER A 248 29.60 26.70 9.96
CA SER A 248 29.07 27.62 8.95
C SER A 248 27.58 27.44 8.67
N GLU A 249 26.93 26.36 9.13
CA GLU A 249 25.49 26.17 8.93
C GLU A 249 24.68 27.23 9.70
N LEU A 250 25.11 27.61 10.91
CA LEU A 250 24.46 28.68 11.69
C LEU A 250 24.74 30.06 11.07
N LYS A 251 23.68 30.68 10.53
CA LYS A 251 23.74 32.00 9.89
C LYS A 251 23.85 33.11 10.95
N ALA A 252 24.35 34.28 10.51
CA ALA A 252 24.62 35.40 11.40
C ALA A 252 23.35 35.99 12.04
N ASP A 253 22.21 35.86 11.39
CA ASP A 253 20.89 36.30 11.85
C ASP A 253 20.16 35.25 12.71
N GLU A 254 20.78 34.10 12.96
CA GLU A 254 20.16 33.00 13.70
C GLU A 254 20.63 32.89 15.15
N SER A 255 19.68 32.66 16.06
CA SER A 255 19.96 32.61 17.49
C SER A 255 18.89 31.83 18.27
N VAL A 256 19.33 30.90 19.11
CA VAL A 256 18.43 30.15 20.02
C VAL A 256 17.91 31.00 21.16
N ASP A 257 18.62 32.08 21.51
CA ASP A 257 18.23 32.98 22.59
C ASP A 257 17.07 33.90 22.19
N SER A 258 17.00 34.29 20.92
CA SER A 258 15.89 35.07 20.34
C SER A 258 14.84 34.21 19.65
N GLY A 259 14.99 32.88 19.66
CA GLY A 259 14.06 31.95 19.01
C GLY A 259 14.08 31.99 17.48
N SER A 260 15.09 32.62 16.88
CA SER A 260 15.21 32.85 15.45
C SER A 260 16.16 31.85 14.81
N VAL A 261 15.76 30.58 14.69
CA VAL A 261 16.56 29.56 13.98
C VAL A 261 15.71 28.89 12.90
N ASN A 262 16.22 28.83 11.67
CA ASN A 262 15.50 28.15 10.60
C ASN A 262 15.76 26.65 10.61
N LEU A 263 14.73 25.90 10.22
CA LEU A 263 14.90 24.51 9.81
C LEU A 263 15.72 24.43 8.51
N PRO A 264 16.37 23.29 8.23
CA PRO A 264 17.07 23.09 6.97
C PRO A 264 16.11 23.21 5.78
N ALA A 265 16.65 23.55 4.61
CA ALA A 265 15.90 23.37 3.37
C ALA A 265 15.54 21.88 3.20
N PRO A 266 14.43 21.55 2.52
CA PRO A 266 14.09 20.17 2.21
C PRO A 266 14.96 19.67 1.06
N ASP A 267 16.27 19.51 1.32
CA ASP A 267 17.22 18.96 0.39
C ASP A 267 17.73 17.59 0.89
N ALA A 268 18.11 16.74 -0.06
CA ALA A 268 18.38 15.33 0.21
C ALA A 268 19.80 15.08 0.75
N TRP A 269 20.46 16.03 1.43
CA TRP A 269 21.81 15.84 1.98
C TRP A 269 21.83 15.78 3.51
N THR A 270 22.90 15.20 4.05
CA THR A 270 23.13 15.04 5.48
C THR A 270 23.93 16.22 6.04
N SER A 271 23.35 16.97 6.97
CA SER A 271 24.00 18.08 7.67
C SER A 271 23.79 17.98 9.18
N LYS A 272 24.56 18.74 9.97
CA LYS A 272 24.32 18.76 11.42
C LYS A 272 22.98 19.41 11.76
N ARG A 273 22.58 20.45 11.03
CA ARG A 273 21.24 21.04 11.11
C ARG A 273 20.14 20.05 10.71
N MET A 274 20.32 19.29 9.64
CA MET A 274 19.35 18.27 9.17
C MET A 274 19.19 17.14 10.18
N ALA A 275 20.30 16.64 10.73
CA ALA A 275 20.33 15.71 11.86
C ALA A 275 19.52 16.21 13.05
N ASP A 276 19.78 17.44 13.48
CA ASP A 276 19.10 18.04 14.62
C ASP A 276 17.61 18.29 14.34
N ALA A 277 17.23 18.69 13.12
CA ALA A 277 15.83 18.87 12.73
C ALA A 277 15.06 17.54 12.69
N GLN A 278 15.66 16.48 12.15
CA GLN A 278 15.04 15.15 12.14
C GLN A 278 14.92 14.55 13.54
N GLN A 279 15.92 14.78 14.42
CA GLN A 279 15.82 14.38 15.82
C GLN A 279 14.71 15.16 16.54
N PHE A 280 14.60 16.47 16.31
CA PHE A 280 13.51 17.30 16.84
C PHE A 280 12.13 16.80 16.39
N PHE A 281 11.97 16.45 15.11
CA PHE A 281 10.73 15.88 14.60
C PHE A 281 10.40 14.55 15.27
N PHE A 282 11.34 13.61 15.32
CA PHE A 282 11.17 12.32 15.99
C PHE A 282 10.76 12.46 17.47
N GLU A 283 11.38 13.38 18.22
CA GLU A 283 11.05 13.60 19.64
C GLU A 283 9.68 14.26 19.81
N SER A 284 9.29 15.17 18.90
CA SER A 284 7.97 15.81 18.91
C SER A 284 6.86 14.82 18.53
N GLU A 285 7.12 13.97 17.55
CA GLU A 285 6.27 12.85 17.12
C GLU A 285 6.08 11.85 18.26
N LYS A 286 7.18 11.42 18.89
CA LYS A 286 7.15 10.57 20.09
C LYS A 286 6.20 11.12 21.15
N LYS A 287 6.45 12.37 21.57
CA LYS A 287 5.69 13.01 22.65
C LYS A 287 4.20 13.07 22.29
N THR A 288 3.89 13.31 21.02
CA THR A 288 2.52 13.43 20.53
C THR A 288 1.78 12.10 20.57
N VAL A 289 2.40 11.03 20.08
CA VAL A 289 1.86 9.66 20.20
C VAL A 289 1.65 9.28 21.67
N ASP A 290 2.63 9.56 22.54
CA ASP A 290 2.57 9.15 23.95
C ASP A 290 1.36 9.76 24.66
N TRP A 291 1.11 11.07 24.52
CA TRP A 291 -0.04 11.70 25.17
C TRP A 291 -1.38 11.32 24.54
N MET A 292 -1.44 11.16 23.22
CA MET A 292 -2.67 10.73 22.52
C MET A 292 -3.06 9.32 22.91
N THR A 293 -2.08 8.40 22.95
CA THR A 293 -2.26 7.02 23.39
C THR A 293 -2.74 6.98 24.83
N LEU A 294 -2.06 7.70 25.74
CA LEU A 294 -2.47 7.77 27.15
C LEU A 294 -3.90 8.27 27.32
N TYR A 295 -4.30 9.28 26.54
CA TYR A 295 -5.66 9.80 26.55
C TYR A 295 -6.69 8.75 26.11
N LEU A 296 -6.44 8.06 25.00
CA LEU A 296 -7.32 6.98 24.52
C LEU A 296 -7.41 5.82 25.53
N ARG A 297 -6.29 5.45 26.18
CA ARG A 297 -6.29 4.47 27.28
C ARG A 297 -7.16 4.94 28.45
N GLY A 298 -7.12 6.23 28.80
CA GLY A 298 -7.98 6.85 29.81
C GLY A 298 -9.49 6.80 29.46
N LEU A 299 -9.83 6.79 28.17
CA LEU A 299 -11.21 6.57 27.69
C LEU A 299 -11.62 5.08 27.66
N GLY A 300 -10.70 4.17 28.00
CA GLY A 300 -10.91 2.73 28.02
C GLY A 300 -10.61 2.01 26.70
N TYR A 301 -10.02 2.67 25.71
CA TYR A 301 -9.60 2.00 24.46
C TYR A 301 -8.48 1.00 24.76
N GLN A 302 -8.68 -0.29 24.47
CA GLN A 302 -7.66 -1.34 24.64
C GLN A 302 -7.03 -1.80 23.32
N GLY A 303 -7.51 -1.30 22.18
CA GLY A 303 -7.01 -1.68 20.86
C GLY A 303 -5.68 -1.04 20.48
N LEU A 304 -5.22 -1.33 19.27
CA LEU A 304 -3.93 -0.90 18.75
C LEU A 304 -3.97 0.56 18.27
N VAL A 305 -2.82 1.22 18.36
CA VAL A 305 -2.63 2.58 17.82
C VAL A 305 -1.44 2.59 16.88
N THR A 306 -1.57 3.35 15.80
CA THR A 306 -0.47 3.68 14.88
C THR A 306 -0.54 5.17 14.51
N ALA A 307 0.50 5.66 13.85
CA ALA A 307 0.62 7.01 13.33
C ALA A 307 1.72 7.02 12.26
N TYR A 308 1.90 8.17 11.64
CA TYR A 308 3.07 8.44 10.80
C TYR A 308 3.16 7.55 9.57
N ASN A 309 2.05 7.32 8.91
CA ASN A 309 1.92 6.43 7.77
C ASN A 309 2.42 7.01 6.43
N VAL A 310 3.28 8.03 6.41
CA VAL A 310 3.87 8.57 5.16
C VAL A 310 5.34 8.97 5.31
N TRP A 311 6.11 9.02 4.22
CA TRP A 311 7.56 9.21 4.15
C TRP A 311 8.46 8.07 4.61
N HIS A 312 9.54 7.85 3.86
CA HIS A 312 10.45 6.71 4.04
C HIS A 312 11.82 7.09 4.62
N SER A 313 12.00 8.31 5.16
CA SER A 313 13.29 8.73 5.74
C SER A 313 13.69 7.86 6.94
N PRO A 314 14.99 7.68 7.22
CA PRO A 314 15.45 6.95 8.41
C PRO A 314 14.84 7.45 9.71
N ALA A 315 14.70 8.77 9.88
CA ALA A 315 14.02 9.34 11.05
C ALA A 315 12.52 9.02 11.09
N SER A 316 11.83 9.03 9.94
CA SER A 316 10.42 8.62 9.88
C SER A 316 10.24 7.15 10.25
N GLN A 317 11.17 6.29 9.84
CA GLN A 317 11.20 4.89 10.27
C GLN A 317 11.44 4.78 11.77
N ALA A 318 12.36 5.56 12.33
CA ALA A 318 12.57 5.61 13.77
C ALA A 318 11.28 6.01 14.52
N SER A 319 10.53 7.01 14.03
CA SER A 319 9.25 7.42 14.64
C SER A 319 8.23 6.29 14.64
N ARG A 320 8.12 5.52 13.55
CA ARG A 320 7.27 4.32 13.49
C ARG A 320 7.76 3.20 14.39
N GLY A 321 9.07 3.07 14.56
CA GLY A 321 9.69 2.05 15.42
C GLY A 321 9.21 2.10 16.88
N GLN A 322 8.65 3.23 17.31
CA GLN A 322 8.07 3.39 18.65
C GLN A 322 6.65 2.83 18.80
N LEU A 323 5.92 2.63 17.69
CA LEU A 323 4.54 2.19 17.69
C LEU A 323 4.44 0.67 17.85
N GLN A 324 3.32 0.16 18.37
CA GLN A 324 3.10 -1.29 18.48
C GLN A 324 2.79 -1.94 17.13
N TRP A 325 2.19 -1.17 16.23
CA TRP A 325 1.77 -1.52 14.89
C TRP A 325 2.34 -0.46 13.94
N VAL A 326 2.88 -0.88 12.80
CA VAL A 326 3.41 0.00 11.77
C VAL A 326 2.45 0.03 10.58
N ASP A 327 2.09 1.24 10.14
CA ASP A 327 1.32 1.45 8.93
C ASP A 327 2.11 2.33 7.95
N MET A 328 1.89 2.15 6.65
CA MET A 328 2.57 2.91 5.61
C MET A 328 1.69 3.14 4.39
N HIS A 329 1.80 4.32 3.80
CA HIS A 329 1.18 4.70 2.54
C HIS A 329 2.26 4.90 1.49
N ASN A 330 1.96 4.52 0.26
CA ASN A 330 2.71 4.94 -0.91
C ASN A 330 1.84 4.83 -2.15
N TYR A 331 2.20 5.49 -3.24
CA TYR A 331 1.48 5.39 -4.51
C TYR A 331 2.44 5.44 -5.68
N PHE A 332 2.13 4.69 -6.75
CA PHE A 332 2.77 4.90 -8.03
C PHE A 332 1.92 5.84 -8.89
N GLY A 333 2.51 6.97 -9.28
CA GLY A 333 1.82 7.96 -10.09
C GLY A 333 0.72 8.71 -9.35
N HIS A 334 0.96 9.07 -8.08
CA HIS A 334 0.07 9.98 -7.36
C HIS A 334 -0.25 11.22 -8.22
N PRO A 335 -1.51 11.65 -8.35
CA PRO A 335 -1.86 12.79 -9.18
C PRO A 335 -1.23 14.09 -8.67
N GLU A 336 -0.73 14.90 -9.59
CA GLU A 336 -0.27 16.26 -9.33
C GLU A 336 -1.40 17.23 -9.65
N TYR A 337 -1.86 17.96 -8.63
CA TYR A 337 -2.97 18.92 -8.74
C TYR A 337 -2.41 20.34 -8.83
N TYR A 338 -2.35 20.91 -10.02
CA TYR A 338 -1.97 22.32 -10.22
C TYR A 338 -3.19 23.25 -10.20
N SER A 339 -4.33 22.77 -10.69
CA SER A 339 -5.64 23.41 -10.59
C SER A 339 -6.75 22.35 -10.72
N ALA A 340 -8.01 22.75 -10.60
CA ALA A 340 -9.14 21.83 -10.82
C ALA A 340 -9.20 21.27 -12.26
N GLN A 341 -8.50 21.89 -13.23
CA GLN A 341 -8.44 21.50 -14.64
C GLN A 341 -7.04 21.06 -15.10
N ASP A 342 -6.05 20.99 -14.20
CA ASP A 342 -4.69 20.55 -14.49
C ASP A 342 -4.30 19.47 -13.48
N ILE A 343 -4.69 18.23 -13.81
CA ILE A 343 -4.35 17.02 -13.07
C ILE A 343 -3.39 16.21 -13.94
N ARG A 344 -2.25 15.83 -13.38
CA ARG A 344 -1.21 15.07 -14.09
C ARG A 344 -0.92 13.74 -13.43
N VAL A 345 -0.77 12.71 -14.23
CA VAL A 345 -0.43 11.35 -13.77
C VAL A 345 0.63 10.79 -14.71
N ARG A 346 1.77 10.38 -14.15
CA ARG A 346 2.87 9.74 -14.91
C ARG A 346 2.37 8.48 -15.63
N GLN A 347 2.90 8.21 -16.82
CA GLN A 347 2.41 7.16 -17.72
C GLN A 347 3.42 6.02 -17.97
N ASP A 348 4.49 5.96 -17.16
CA ASP A 348 5.51 4.93 -17.20
C ASP A 348 5.14 3.69 -16.36
N SER A 349 5.89 2.61 -16.58
CA SER A 349 5.73 1.31 -15.92
C SER A 349 6.38 1.32 -14.54
N MET A 350 5.65 0.82 -13.55
CA MET A 350 6.17 0.60 -12.19
C MET A 350 7.21 -0.53 -12.20
N LEU A 351 7.00 -1.57 -13.01
CA LEU A 351 7.93 -2.70 -13.12
C LEU A 351 9.28 -2.29 -13.71
N GLN A 352 9.30 -1.32 -14.63
CA GLN A 352 10.54 -0.83 -15.25
C GLN A 352 11.55 -0.31 -14.24
N THR A 353 11.07 0.22 -13.11
CA THR A 353 11.93 0.72 -12.03
C THR A 353 12.37 -0.36 -11.05
N GLY A 354 12.02 -1.63 -11.29
CA GLY A 354 12.19 -2.71 -10.33
C GLY A 354 11.25 -2.56 -9.14
N ALA A 355 10.01 -2.12 -9.39
CA ALA A 355 8.95 -1.96 -8.40
C ALA A 355 9.35 -1.10 -7.17
N VAL A 356 10.02 0.03 -7.39
CA VAL A 356 10.53 0.92 -6.31
C VAL A 356 9.43 1.30 -5.31
N TYR A 357 8.23 1.65 -5.81
CA TYR A 357 7.08 1.98 -4.97
C TYR A 357 6.73 0.87 -3.96
N ILE A 358 6.76 -0.41 -4.38
CA ILE A 358 6.49 -1.56 -3.49
C ILE A 358 7.68 -1.77 -2.54
N ARG A 359 8.92 -1.69 -3.03
CA ARG A 359 10.13 -1.83 -2.21
C ARG A 359 10.23 -0.80 -1.09
N GLU A 360 9.76 0.42 -1.34
CA GLU A 360 9.66 1.48 -0.35
C GLU A 360 8.68 1.16 0.77
N LEU A 361 7.56 0.47 0.46
CA LEU A 361 6.65 -0.09 1.45
C LEU A 361 7.31 -1.25 2.22
N MET A 362 7.97 -2.19 1.52
CA MET A 362 8.66 -3.33 2.13
C MET A 362 9.69 -2.88 3.16
N SER A 363 10.44 -1.82 2.85
CA SER A 363 11.48 -1.27 3.72
C SER A 363 10.94 -0.48 4.90
N ALA A 364 9.62 -0.26 5.02
CA ALA A 364 9.00 0.32 6.20
C ALA A 364 8.54 -0.73 7.23
N LYS A 365 8.45 -2.02 6.84
CA LYS A 365 8.11 -3.11 7.75
C LYS A 365 9.15 -3.22 8.85
N HIS A 366 8.72 -3.27 10.10
CA HIS A 366 9.62 -3.47 11.25
C HIS A 366 9.53 -4.91 11.74
N ILE A 367 10.66 -5.52 12.08
CA ILE A 367 10.71 -6.87 12.65
C ILE A 367 9.99 -6.88 14.00
N GLY A 368 9.17 -7.92 14.24
CA GLY A 368 8.45 -8.11 15.49
C GLY A 368 7.28 -7.14 15.71
N LYS A 369 6.81 -6.46 14.66
CA LYS A 369 5.62 -5.61 14.68
C LYS A 369 4.71 -5.94 13.49
N PRO A 370 3.38 -5.88 13.67
CA PRO A 370 2.46 -6.01 12.56
C PRO A 370 2.69 -4.88 11.57
N PHE A 371 2.53 -5.19 10.29
CA PHE A 371 2.71 -4.22 9.21
C PHE A 371 1.49 -4.16 8.32
N THR A 372 0.90 -2.98 8.20
CA THR A 372 -0.18 -2.72 7.25
C THR A 372 0.25 -1.69 6.22
N VAL A 373 -0.40 -1.76 5.07
CA VAL A 373 -0.40 -0.70 4.07
C VAL A 373 -1.84 -0.24 3.91
N THR A 374 -2.28 0.71 4.74
CA THR A 374 -3.68 1.15 4.73
C THR A 374 -4.04 2.12 3.60
N GLU A 375 -3.06 2.51 2.79
CA GLU A 375 -3.29 3.14 1.49
C GLU A 375 -2.20 2.74 0.48
N HIS A 376 -2.62 2.26 -0.68
CA HIS A 376 -1.74 2.02 -1.82
C HIS A 376 -2.47 2.20 -3.15
N GLY A 377 -1.73 2.23 -4.26
CA GLY A 377 -2.30 2.19 -5.60
C GLY A 377 -1.34 2.63 -6.69
N GLN A 378 -1.57 2.09 -7.89
CA GLN A 378 -1.07 2.67 -9.15
C GLN A 378 -2.22 3.44 -9.78
N VAL A 379 -2.13 4.77 -9.75
CA VAL A 379 -3.33 5.61 -9.81
C VAL A 379 -3.84 5.75 -11.25
N PHE A 380 -5.16 5.73 -11.41
CA PHE A 380 -5.82 6.06 -12.67
C PHE A 380 -5.43 7.49 -13.11
N TRP A 381 -5.09 7.74 -14.37
CA TRP A 381 -5.21 6.90 -15.56
C TRP A 381 -3.86 6.38 -16.07
N ASN A 382 -2.94 5.99 -15.17
CA ASN A 382 -1.71 5.32 -15.59
C ASN A 382 -2.06 4.05 -16.40
N GLN A 383 -1.59 3.99 -17.65
CA GLN A 383 -1.86 2.90 -18.60
C GLN A 383 -1.31 1.53 -18.16
N TYR A 384 -0.36 1.53 -17.21
CA TYR A 384 0.28 0.33 -16.66
C TYR A 384 -0.35 -0.14 -15.34
N ARG A 385 -1.44 0.47 -14.85
CA ARG A 385 -1.98 0.17 -13.51
C ARG A 385 -2.40 -1.29 -13.25
N ARG A 386 -2.53 -2.10 -14.31
CA ARG A 386 -2.62 -3.57 -14.22
C ARG A 386 -1.42 -4.21 -13.51
N GLU A 387 -0.24 -3.59 -13.54
CA GLU A 387 0.99 -4.10 -12.89
C GLU A 387 0.83 -4.21 -11.37
N ASN A 388 0.21 -3.21 -10.74
CA ASN A 388 -0.12 -3.25 -9.31
C ASN A 388 -1.05 -4.43 -8.96
N GLY A 389 -1.90 -4.85 -9.91
CA GLY A 389 -2.84 -5.97 -9.76
C GLY A 389 -2.17 -7.30 -9.47
N LEU A 390 -0.97 -7.52 -10.02
CA LEU A 390 -0.19 -8.73 -9.74
C LEU A 390 0.85 -8.49 -8.65
N ALA A 391 1.62 -7.40 -8.78
CA ALA A 391 2.84 -7.22 -8.01
C ALA A 391 2.57 -6.98 -6.51
N LEU A 392 1.68 -6.05 -6.17
CA LEU A 392 1.48 -5.67 -4.77
C LEU A 392 0.87 -6.77 -3.90
N PRO A 393 -0.24 -7.44 -4.26
CA PRO A 393 -0.78 -8.51 -3.42
C PRO A 393 0.17 -9.71 -3.32
N ALA A 394 0.87 -10.07 -4.40
CA ALA A 394 1.87 -11.13 -4.37
C ALA A 394 3.03 -10.82 -3.42
N TYR A 395 3.61 -9.61 -3.54
CA TYR A 395 4.70 -9.20 -2.65
C TYR A 395 4.24 -8.96 -1.21
N ALA A 396 3.00 -8.53 -0.97
CA ALA A 396 2.43 -8.43 0.37
C ALA A 396 2.32 -9.80 1.05
N ALA A 397 1.93 -10.85 0.30
CA ALA A 397 1.90 -12.21 0.82
C ALA A 397 3.32 -12.74 1.08
N PHE A 398 4.23 -12.54 0.12
CA PHE A 398 5.63 -12.94 0.19
C PHE A 398 6.36 -12.30 1.39
N GLN A 399 6.19 -11.00 1.60
CA GLN A 399 6.79 -10.28 2.73
C GLN A 399 6.05 -10.50 4.06
N GLY A 400 4.95 -11.25 4.02
CA GLY A 400 4.08 -11.48 5.16
C GLY A 400 3.58 -10.17 5.74
N TRP A 401 2.86 -9.34 4.99
CA TRP A 401 2.18 -8.17 5.56
C TRP A 401 0.91 -8.60 6.31
N ASP A 402 0.47 -7.83 7.30
CA ASP A 402 -0.72 -8.11 8.11
C ASP A 402 -2.00 -7.48 7.54
N GLY A 403 -1.88 -6.44 6.70
CA GLY A 403 -3.02 -5.98 5.91
C GLY A 403 -2.67 -5.04 4.75
N ILE A 404 -3.50 -5.02 3.72
CA ILE A 404 -3.39 -4.14 2.55
C ILE A 404 -4.73 -3.49 2.22
N CYS A 405 -4.69 -2.24 1.77
CA CYS A 405 -5.86 -1.42 1.45
C CYS A 405 -5.58 -0.56 0.22
N GLN A 406 -6.22 -0.85 -0.91
CA GLN A 406 -6.16 0.06 -2.04
C GLN A 406 -7.04 1.29 -1.74
N HIS A 407 -6.44 2.47 -1.82
CA HIS A 407 -7.16 3.71 -1.61
C HIS A 407 -7.77 4.19 -2.94
N SER A 408 -9.08 4.45 -3.04
CA SER A 408 -10.17 4.33 -2.05
C SER A 408 -11.49 3.91 -2.70
N SER A 409 -12.55 3.77 -1.89
CA SER A 409 -13.90 3.35 -2.32
C SER A 409 -13.90 1.95 -2.93
N ALA A 410 -13.47 0.97 -2.12
CA ALA A 410 -13.29 -0.43 -2.52
C ALA A 410 -14.53 -1.04 -3.21
N VAL A 411 -15.72 -0.65 -2.76
CA VAL A 411 -17.00 -1.10 -3.34
C VAL A 411 -17.79 0.08 -3.88
N SER A 412 -18.30 -0.09 -5.10
CA SER A 412 -19.39 0.70 -5.68
C SER A 412 -20.52 -0.25 -6.09
N LEU A 413 -21.77 0.12 -5.81
CA LEU A 413 -22.93 -0.73 -6.05
C LEU A 413 -23.48 -0.61 -7.49
N SER A 414 -23.23 0.52 -8.15
CA SER A 414 -23.66 0.79 -9.52
C SER A 414 -22.84 1.91 -10.13
N TYR A 415 -22.74 1.95 -11.46
CA TYR A 415 -22.26 3.12 -12.20
C TYR A 415 -23.27 4.27 -12.15
N SER A 416 -24.57 3.97 -11.99
CA SER A 416 -25.60 4.97 -11.73
C SER A 416 -25.59 5.31 -10.24
N SER A 417 -25.38 6.58 -9.90
CA SER A 417 -25.28 6.99 -8.50
C SER A 417 -26.60 6.88 -7.74
N LEU A 418 -26.50 6.53 -6.46
CA LEU A 418 -27.61 6.59 -5.50
C LEU A 418 -28.07 8.03 -5.21
N ASN A 419 -27.25 9.04 -5.52
CA ASN A 419 -27.46 10.47 -5.24
C ASN A 419 -27.47 11.34 -6.53
N GLY A 420 -27.63 10.75 -7.71
CA GLY A 420 -27.93 11.48 -8.95
C GLY A 420 -26.75 12.01 -9.77
N LYS A 421 -25.51 11.53 -9.56
CA LYS A 421 -24.38 11.77 -10.48
C LYS A 421 -23.69 10.47 -10.88
N ASP A 422 -23.85 10.05 -12.14
CA ASP A 422 -23.15 8.90 -12.71
C ASP A 422 -21.66 8.84 -12.29
N MET A 423 -21.24 7.67 -11.82
CA MET A 423 -19.89 7.45 -11.30
C MET A 423 -18.96 7.02 -12.45
N ILE A 424 -18.13 7.94 -12.92
CA ILE A 424 -17.02 7.64 -13.83
C ILE A 424 -15.80 7.13 -13.06
N ILE A 425 -14.82 6.56 -13.76
CA ILE A 425 -13.51 6.29 -13.15
C ILE A 425 -12.84 7.62 -12.79
N GLN A 426 -12.30 7.71 -11.59
CA GLN A 426 -11.55 8.86 -11.09
C GLN A 426 -10.26 8.36 -10.44
N PRO A 427 -9.24 9.23 -10.29
CA PRO A 427 -8.08 8.92 -9.47
C PRO A 427 -8.52 8.35 -8.11
N PHE A 428 -7.83 7.31 -7.67
CA PHE A 428 -8.08 6.53 -6.45
C PHE A 428 -9.37 5.69 -6.43
N ASN A 429 -10.43 6.00 -7.18
CA ASN A 429 -11.70 5.28 -7.03
C ASN A 429 -11.65 3.83 -7.56
N VAL A 430 -11.61 2.86 -6.66
CA VAL A 430 -11.45 1.42 -6.95
C VAL A 430 -12.73 0.79 -7.47
N GLY A 431 -13.86 1.03 -6.81
CA GLY A 431 -15.10 0.25 -6.99
C GLY A 431 -15.71 0.34 -8.40
N VAL A 432 -15.41 1.42 -9.14
CA VAL A 432 -15.89 1.67 -10.52
C VAL A 432 -14.86 1.39 -11.60
N ASP A 433 -13.57 1.22 -11.25
CA ASP A 433 -12.52 0.87 -12.22
C ASP A 433 -12.44 -0.66 -12.39
N PRO A 434 -12.79 -1.22 -13.55
CA PRO A 434 -12.72 -2.66 -13.78
C PRO A 434 -11.30 -3.23 -13.64
N ILE A 435 -10.26 -2.41 -13.85
CA ILE A 435 -8.85 -2.79 -13.65
C ILE A 435 -8.52 -2.86 -12.15
N ALA A 436 -8.93 -1.87 -11.36
CA ALA A 436 -8.73 -1.89 -9.91
C ALA A 436 -9.57 -2.98 -9.22
N ARG A 437 -10.78 -3.28 -9.70
CA ARG A 437 -11.58 -4.42 -9.23
C ARG A 437 -10.86 -5.75 -9.46
N ALA A 438 -10.20 -5.91 -10.62
CA ALA A 438 -9.40 -7.09 -10.91
C ALA A 438 -8.19 -7.20 -9.96
N THR A 439 -7.56 -6.06 -9.62
CA THR A 439 -6.52 -6.00 -8.57
C THR A 439 -7.03 -6.52 -7.23
N GLU A 440 -8.18 -6.04 -6.75
CA GLU A 440 -8.75 -6.47 -5.46
C GLU A 440 -9.17 -7.94 -5.47
N THR A 441 -9.65 -8.45 -6.61
CA THR A 441 -9.93 -9.88 -6.82
C THR A 441 -8.65 -10.71 -6.66
N LEU A 442 -7.56 -10.31 -7.29
CA LEU A 442 -6.26 -10.98 -7.12
C LEU A 442 -5.71 -10.82 -5.71
N ALA A 443 -5.97 -9.70 -5.03
CA ALA A 443 -5.60 -9.53 -3.62
C ALA A 443 -6.33 -10.53 -2.70
N ALA A 444 -7.62 -10.80 -2.93
CA ALA A 444 -8.35 -11.81 -2.18
C ALA A 444 -7.73 -13.22 -2.32
N LEU A 445 -7.21 -13.56 -3.52
CA LEU A 445 -6.67 -14.89 -3.83
C LEU A 445 -5.18 -15.03 -3.49
N LEU A 446 -4.34 -14.13 -4.01
CA LEU A 446 -2.89 -14.18 -3.83
C LEU A 446 -2.49 -13.90 -2.37
N TYR A 447 -3.16 -12.94 -1.73
CA TYR A 447 -2.79 -12.46 -0.41
C TYR A 447 -3.61 -13.09 0.73
N VAL A 448 -4.94 -12.93 0.74
CA VAL A 448 -5.77 -13.37 1.88
C VAL A 448 -5.93 -14.89 1.91
N ARG A 449 -6.34 -15.50 0.80
CA ARG A 449 -6.40 -16.96 0.67
C ARG A 449 -5.00 -17.59 0.80
N GLY A 450 -3.97 -16.81 0.48
CA GLY A 450 -2.57 -17.16 0.67
C GLY A 450 -2.04 -18.11 -0.39
N ASP A 451 -2.41 -17.89 -1.65
CA ASP A 451 -1.85 -18.67 -2.77
C ASP A 451 -0.34 -18.46 -2.88
N VAL A 452 0.14 -17.22 -2.64
CA VAL A 452 1.58 -16.92 -2.59
C VAL A 452 2.12 -17.21 -1.19
N ALA A 453 3.19 -18.00 -1.14
CA ALA A 453 3.89 -18.36 0.08
C ALA A 453 4.73 -17.19 0.62
N PRO A 454 4.86 -17.05 1.97
CA PRO A 454 5.81 -16.13 2.55
C PRO A 454 7.26 -16.54 2.19
N ALA A 455 8.18 -15.56 2.24
CA ALA A 455 9.59 -15.79 2.00
C ALA A 455 10.17 -16.88 2.91
N LYS A 456 11.12 -17.66 2.37
CA LYS A 456 11.80 -18.72 3.12
C LYS A 456 12.76 -18.18 4.17
N HIS A 457 13.34 -17.02 3.91
CA HIS A 457 14.29 -16.36 4.80
C HIS A 457 13.90 -14.90 5.03
N ILE A 458 14.37 -14.35 6.15
CA ILE A 458 14.19 -12.93 6.48
C ILE A 458 15.54 -12.27 6.78
N LEU A 459 15.79 -11.12 6.16
CA LEU A 459 16.89 -10.20 6.50
C LEU A 459 16.39 -9.06 7.38
N GLY A 460 17.02 -8.91 8.56
CA GLY A 460 16.92 -7.71 9.37
C GLY A 460 17.77 -6.57 8.78
N ILE A 461 17.16 -5.42 8.51
CA ILE A 461 17.86 -4.20 8.15
C ILE A 461 18.18 -3.47 9.46
N ASN A 462 19.42 -3.60 9.94
CA ASN A 462 19.85 -2.99 11.18
C ASN A 462 19.89 -1.46 11.03
N LEU A 463 19.02 -0.78 11.77
CA LEU A 463 18.90 0.68 11.79
C LEU A 463 19.04 1.17 13.24
N THR A 464 20.13 1.89 13.53
CA THR A 464 20.38 2.48 14.84
C THR A 464 19.95 3.95 14.89
N SER A 465 19.86 4.52 16.10
CA SER A 465 19.66 5.97 16.24
C SER A 465 20.80 6.79 15.64
N ASP A 466 22.03 6.27 15.67
CA ASP A 466 23.18 6.91 15.02
C ASP A 466 23.04 6.89 13.48
N ASP A 467 22.50 5.80 12.93
CA ASP A 467 22.16 5.76 11.50
C ASP A 467 21.06 6.79 11.19
N ALA A 468 19.94 6.75 11.90
CA ALA A 468 18.79 7.61 11.60
C ALA A 468 19.05 9.11 11.77
N PHE A 469 19.85 9.50 12.77
CA PHE A 469 20.01 10.91 13.17
C PHE A 469 21.42 11.47 12.96
N VAL A 470 22.40 10.68 12.52
CA VAL A 470 23.77 11.17 12.29
C VAL A 470 24.28 10.75 10.91
N LYS A 471 24.44 9.45 10.66
CA LYS A 471 25.06 8.93 9.42
C LYS A 471 24.15 9.04 8.20
N SER A 472 22.85 8.93 8.41
CA SER A 472 21.81 8.87 7.37
C SER A 472 20.69 9.88 7.64
N ALA A 473 21.00 10.99 8.32
CA ALA A 473 20.06 12.07 8.56
C ALA A 473 19.78 12.87 7.28
N TYR A 474 18.97 12.32 6.38
CA TYR A 474 18.52 12.95 5.13
C TYR A 474 17.04 12.61 4.84
N LEU A 475 16.42 13.33 3.89
CA LEU A 475 15.02 13.15 3.51
C LEU A 475 14.82 12.13 2.36
N GLY A 476 15.25 10.89 2.53
CA GLY A 476 15.20 9.92 1.42
C GLY A 476 15.08 8.48 1.87
N ASN A 477 14.98 7.59 0.88
CA ASN A 477 14.56 6.22 1.12
C ASN A 477 15.73 5.31 1.54
N THR A 478 15.38 4.08 1.93
CA THR A 478 16.34 2.98 2.10
C THR A 478 17.18 2.80 0.82
N PRO A 479 18.51 2.60 0.94
CA PRO A 479 19.37 2.38 -0.22
C PRO A 479 18.81 1.33 -1.18
N SER A 480 18.93 1.58 -2.49
CA SER A 480 18.33 0.73 -3.52
C SER A 480 18.78 -0.72 -3.39
N ASP A 481 20.09 -0.93 -3.21
CA ASP A 481 20.72 -2.24 -3.05
C ASP A 481 20.22 -3.02 -1.82
N ILE A 482 19.70 -2.35 -0.80
CA ILE A 482 19.05 -3.00 0.36
C ILE A 482 17.61 -3.32 0.01
N SER A 483 16.86 -2.33 -0.46
CA SER A 483 15.43 -2.50 -0.75
C SER A 483 15.15 -3.55 -1.86
N GLN A 484 16.08 -3.76 -2.81
CA GLN A 484 16.02 -4.82 -3.82
C GLN A 484 16.02 -6.23 -3.22
N LEU A 485 16.60 -6.43 -2.03
CA LEU A 485 16.54 -7.72 -1.33
C LEU A 485 15.09 -8.14 -1.06
N GLY A 486 14.18 -7.19 -0.87
CA GLY A 486 12.74 -7.46 -0.67
C GLY A 486 12.03 -8.08 -1.88
N LEU A 487 12.65 -8.09 -3.06
CA LEU A 487 12.13 -8.76 -4.25
C LEU A 487 12.53 -10.25 -4.30
N VAL A 488 13.60 -10.63 -3.60
CA VAL A 488 14.17 -12.00 -3.65
C VAL A 488 14.08 -12.76 -2.33
N THR A 489 13.95 -12.07 -1.19
CA THR A 489 13.77 -12.68 0.14
C THR A 489 12.99 -11.75 1.07
N GLY A 490 12.63 -12.20 2.27
CA GLY A 490 11.94 -11.39 3.25
C GLY A 490 12.84 -10.29 3.82
N ILE A 491 12.31 -9.09 4.03
CA ILE A 491 13.04 -8.01 4.71
C ILE A 491 12.22 -7.38 5.84
N GLY A 492 12.89 -6.70 6.75
CA GLY A 492 12.27 -5.79 7.71
C GLY A 492 13.32 -5.04 8.54
N LEU A 493 12.96 -3.85 9.00
CA LEU A 493 13.79 -3.01 9.85
C LEU A 493 13.94 -3.62 11.24
N ASP A 494 15.19 -3.85 11.63
CA ASP A 494 15.62 -4.15 12.97
C ASP A 494 16.01 -2.83 13.66
N TRP A 495 15.00 -2.12 14.15
CA TRP A 495 15.18 -0.83 14.82
C TRP A 495 15.73 -1.03 16.23
N GLN A 496 16.95 -0.54 16.46
CA GLN A 496 17.68 -0.67 17.73
C GLN A 496 17.45 0.51 18.69
N GLY A 497 16.27 1.13 18.65
CA GLY A 497 15.91 2.21 19.58
C GLY A 497 15.48 1.71 20.96
N LYS A 498 15.68 2.54 22.00
CA LYS A 498 15.37 2.23 23.42
C LYS A 498 13.86 2.08 23.75
N THR A 499 12.96 2.06 22.77
CA THR A 499 11.50 2.03 22.99
C THR A 499 10.85 0.91 22.18
N PHE A 500 9.99 0.11 22.81
CA PHE A 500 9.22 -0.98 22.19
C PHE A 500 9.98 -1.86 21.19
N SER A 501 11.28 -2.10 21.41
CA SER A 501 12.02 -3.08 20.62
C SER A 501 11.61 -4.47 21.08
N LYS A 502 10.74 -5.10 20.29
CA LYS A 502 10.41 -6.53 20.37
C LYS A 502 11.23 -7.35 19.38
N ALA A 503 12.02 -6.70 18.52
CA ALA A 503 12.87 -7.37 17.55
C ALA A 503 13.87 -8.25 18.33
N LYS A 504 13.68 -9.56 18.23
CA LYS A 504 14.64 -10.54 18.74
C LYS A 504 15.46 -11.01 17.55
N GLN A 505 16.77 -11.18 17.74
CA GLN A 505 17.66 -11.79 16.73
C GLN A 505 17.19 -13.21 16.31
N THR A 506 16.26 -13.82 17.05
CA THR A 506 15.61 -15.07 16.69
C THR A 506 14.61 -14.95 15.53
N GLN A 507 14.18 -13.74 15.14
CA GLN A 507 13.10 -13.51 14.19
C GLN A 507 13.58 -13.28 12.74
N TYR A 508 14.89 -13.39 12.49
CA TYR A 508 15.46 -13.26 11.15
C TYR A 508 16.70 -14.16 11.00
N ASP A 509 17.01 -14.50 9.75
CA ASP A 509 18.04 -15.48 9.37
C ASP A 509 19.34 -14.80 8.94
N GLY A 510 19.29 -13.50 8.68
CA GLY A 510 20.45 -12.70 8.34
C GLY A 510 20.21 -11.22 8.60
N GLN A 511 21.26 -10.42 8.49
CA GLN A 511 21.21 -8.99 8.78
C GLN A 511 22.03 -8.23 7.74
N VAL A 512 21.54 -7.07 7.35
CA VAL A 512 22.27 -6.06 6.59
C VAL A 512 22.32 -4.79 7.41
N ASP A 513 23.50 -4.20 7.54
CA ASP A 513 23.62 -2.91 8.22
C ASP A 513 23.25 -1.79 7.23
N TYR A 514 22.40 -0.85 7.65
CA TYR A 514 21.85 0.21 6.79
C TYR A 514 22.90 0.97 5.97
N ASN A 515 24.08 1.16 6.55
CA ASN A 515 25.19 1.89 5.96
C ASN A 515 26.37 1.00 5.48
N GLN A 516 26.29 -0.33 5.60
CA GLN A 516 27.38 -1.24 5.19
C GLN A 516 27.03 -2.10 3.97
N GLN A 517 28.05 -2.66 3.34
CA GLN A 517 27.94 -3.37 2.07
C GLN A 517 27.57 -4.85 2.23
N GLY A 518 28.18 -5.52 3.22
CA GLY A 518 28.06 -6.97 3.40
C GLY A 518 26.77 -7.42 4.08
N LEU A 519 26.58 -8.74 4.08
CA LEU A 519 25.53 -9.42 4.83
C LEU A 519 26.15 -10.21 6.00
N LYS A 520 25.39 -10.33 7.08
CA LYS A 520 25.66 -11.29 8.15
C LYS A 520 24.60 -12.37 8.04
N LEU A 521 24.99 -13.63 7.89
CA LEU A 521 24.03 -14.74 7.80
C LEU A 521 24.15 -15.63 9.02
N LYS A 522 23.02 -16.18 9.48
CA LYS A 522 22.96 -17.03 10.67
C LYS A 522 23.55 -18.40 10.36
N LYS A 523 24.59 -18.78 11.11
CA LYS A 523 25.23 -20.10 11.07
C LYS A 523 25.39 -20.58 12.51
N GLU A 524 24.86 -21.77 12.82
CA GLU A 524 24.85 -22.34 14.18
C GLU A 524 24.19 -21.40 15.21
N GLY A 525 23.13 -20.68 14.81
CA GLY A 525 22.41 -19.76 15.69
C GLY A 525 23.01 -18.37 15.84
N VAL A 526 24.20 -18.10 15.28
CA VAL A 526 24.91 -16.82 15.39
C VAL A 526 25.04 -16.14 14.03
N LEU A 527 24.84 -14.82 13.97
CA LEU A 527 25.09 -14.03 12.76
C LEU A 527 26.60 -13.92 12.51
N LYS A 528 27.07 -14.47 11.39
CA LYS A 528 28.47 -14.39 10.96
C LYS A 528 28.57 -13.54 9.69
N PRO A 529 29.51 -12.58 9.59
CA PRO A 529 29.75 -11.84 8.36
C PRO A 529 30.09 -12.79 7.20
N VAL A 530 29.59 -12.48 6.01
CA VAL A 530 30.01 -13.12 4.76
C VAL A 530 30.90 -12.15 4.01
N GLU A 531 32.14 -12.56 3.72
CA GLU A 531 33.08 -11.73 2.96
C GLU A 531 32.65 -11.59 1.50
N VAL A 532 32.73 -10.38 0.97
CA VAL A 532 32.51 -10.11 -0.45
C VAL A 532 33.83 -10.35 -1.20
N THR A 533 33.96 -11.49 -1.87
CA THR A 533 35.13 -11.75 -2.72
C THR A 533 34.94 -11.12 -4.10
N GLY A 534 35.74 -10.12 -4.46
CA GLY A 534 36.01 -9.82 -5.87
C GLY A 534 35.47 -8.52 -6.49
N SER A 535 34.71 -7.66 -5.80
CA SER A 535 34.28 -6.38 -6.41
C SER A 535 35.24 -5.21 -6.11
N THR A 536 35.79 -4.61 -7.16
CA THR A 536 36.72 -3.49 -7.11
C THR A 536 36.04 -2.17 -6.68
N GLY A 537 34.80 -1.91 -7.08
CA GLY A 537 34.07 -0.71 -6.64
C GLY A 537 33.44 -0.86 -5.26
N VAL A 538 33.19 -2.09 -4.77
CA VAL A 538 32.92 -2.36 -3.34
C VAL A 538 34.12 -1.95 -2.47
N LYS A 539 35.37 -2.23 -2.90
CA LYS A 539 36.58 -1.76 -2.22
C LYS A 539 36.71 -0.23 -2.23
N LEU A 540 36.38 0.43 -3.34
CA LEU A 540 36.39 1.89 -3.48
C LEU A 540 35.33 2.58 -2.59
N ASP A 541 34.10 2.05 -2.54
CA ASP A 541 33.03 2.56 -1.66
C ASP A 541 33.35 2.32 -0.17
N SER A 542 34.05 1.22 0.18
CA SER A 542 34.54 0.97 1.55
C SER A 542 35.56 2.02 2.00
N LEU A 543 36.51 2.37 1.12
CA LEU A 543 37.44 3.49 1.32
C LEU A 543 36.70 4.82 1.48
N MET A 544 35.72 5.12 0.63
CA MET A 544 34.94 6.37 0.69
C MET A 544 34.13 6.49 1.99
N LYS A 545 33.47 5.42 2.46
CA LYS A 545 32.74 5.43 3.74
C LYS A 545 33.66 5.59 4.94
N LYS A 546 34.86 5.02 4.89
CA LYS A 546 35.86 5.09 5.97
C LYS A 546 36.50 6.48 6.09
N TYR A 547 36.79 7.14 4.98
CA TYR A 547 37.56 8.40 4.96
C TYR A 547 36.71 9.66 4.64
N ALA A 548 35.47 9.51 4.17
CA ALA A 548 34.59 10.63 3.82
C ALA A 548 33.09 10.32 4.12
N PRO A 549 32.71 10.07 5.40
CA PRO A 549 31.36 9.66 5.76
C PRO A 549 30.26 10.68 5.36
N GLY A 550 30.59 11.97 5.29
CA GLY A 550 29.64 13.02 4.87
C GLY A 550 29.22 12.97 3.39
N VAL A 551 29.92 12.20 2.54
CA VAL A 551 29.52 11.96 1.13
C VAL A 551 29.03 10.54 0.89
N ALA A 552 29.09 9.65 1.89
CA ALA A 552 28.72 8.24 1.77
C ALA A 552 27.28 8.03 1.28
N TYR A 553 26.33 8.82 1.79
CA TYR A 553 24.95 8.75 1.31
C TYR A 553 24.81 9.20 -0.14
N LYS A 554 25.45 10.31 -0.54
CA LYS A 554 25.47 10.77 -1.94
C LYS A 554 26.10 9.72 -2.86
N ALA A 555 27.19 9.10 -2.42
CA ALA A 555 27.82 7.99 -3.13
C ALA A 555 26.91 6.75 -3.21
N SER A 556 26.12 6.46 -2.17
CA SER A 556 25.16 5.34 -2.20
C SER A 556 24.07 5.50 -3.26
N LYS A 557 23.75 6.74 -3.66
CA LYS A 557 22.82 7.08 -4.74
C LYS A 557 23.45 6.97 -6.14
N ILE A 558 24.78 6.84 -6.25
CA ILE A 558 25.43 6.61 -7.53
C ILE A 558 25.01 5.22 -8.01
N LYS A 559 24.25 5.19 -9.11
CA LYS A 559 23.63 3.97 -9.64
C LYS A 559 24.65 2.84 -9.79
N ALA A 560 25.81 3.09 -10.39
CA ALA A 560 26.86 2.08 -10.58
C ALA A 560 27.32 1.45 -9.26
N LEU A 561 27.51 2.23 -8.20
CA LEU A 561 27.90 1.70 -6.89
C LEU A 561 26.75 0.91 -6.22
N ALA A 562 25.51 1.37 -6.37
CA ALA A 562 24.35 0.62 -5.87
C ALA A 562 24.19 -0.72 -6.62
N ASP A 563 24.37 -0.72 -7.94
CA ASP A 563 24.29 -1.92 -8.77
C ASP A 563 25.39 -2.93 -8.37
N GLU A 564 26.63 -2.49 -8.17
CA GLU A 564 27.69 -3.38 -7.69
C GLU A 564 27.41 -3.98 -6.31
N ARG A 565 26.88 -3.19 -5.37
CA ARG A 565 26.47 -3.68 -4.04
C ARG A 565 25.34 -4.69 -4.15
N TRP A 566 24.38 -4.44 -5.05
CA TRP A 566 23.29 -5.37 -5.33
C TRP A 566 23.83 -6.69 -5.88
N SER A 567 24.70 -6.66 -6.91
CA SER A 567 25.33 -7.86 -7.49
C SER A 567 26.07 -8.68 -6.42
N ALA A 568 26.86 -8.03 -5.57
CA ALA A 568 27.59 -8.70 -4.50
C ALA A 568 26.66 -9.39 -3.49
N ARG A 569 25.56 -8.74 -3.09
CA ARG A 569 24.59 -9.33 -2.17
C ARG A 569 23.84 -10.49 -2.79
N LEU A 570 23.46 -10.36 -4.06
CA LEU A 570 22.82 -11.43 -4.80
C LEU A 570 23.71 -12.68 -4.87
N GLN A 571 25.01 -12.48 -5.12
CA GLN A 571 26.00 -13.56 -5.09
C GLN A 571 26.08 -14.22 -3.71
N ILE A 572 26.15 -13.46 -2.63
CA ILE A 572 26.14 -14.00 -1.26
C ILE A 572 24.92 -14.88 -1.01
N LEU A 573 23.72 -14.43 -1.41
CA LEU A 573 22.49 -15.20 -1.20
C LEU A 573 22.48 -16.52 -2.00
N LYS A 574 23.06 -16.53 -3.21
CA LYS A 574 23.22 -17.76 -4.01
C LYS A 574 24.24 -18.72 -3.38
N GLU A 575 25.41 -18.21 -2.99
CA GLU A 575 26.47 -19.02 -2.37
C GLU A 575 26.06 -19.60 -1.01
N ALA A 576 25.24 -18.85 -0.25
CA ALA A 576 24.66 -19.32 1.01
C ALA A 576 23.48 -20.29 0.84
N GLY A 577 23.03 -20.55 -0.40
CA GLY A 577 21.92 -21.44 -0.69
C GLY A 577 20.53 -20.90 -0.31
N TRP A 578 20.42 -19.60 0.01
CA TRP A 578 19.13 -18.94 0.24
C TRP A 578 18.34 -18.83 -1.07
N LEU A 579 19.06 -18.53 -2.15
CA LEU A 579 18.54 -18.64 -3.51
C LEU A 579 19.04 -19.97 -4.10
N PRO A 580 18.15 -20.89 -4.52
CA PRO A 580 18.55 -22.19 -5.03
C PRO A 580 19.37 -22.07 -6.33
N THR A 581 20.14 -23.11 -6.68
CA THR A 581 21.04 -23.13 -7.86
C THR A 581 20.36 -22.78 -9.20
N GLY A 582 19.05 -23.02 -9.33
CA GLY A 582 18.26 -22.65 -10.51
C GLY A 582 17.53 -21.30 -10.43
N ASN A 583 17.80 -20.47 -9.42
CA ASN A 583 17.15 -19.18 -9.26
C ASN A 583 17.57 -18.19 -10.36
N LEU A 584 16.59 -17.58 -11.01
CA LEU A 584 16.73 -16.72 -12.20
C LEU A 584 17.24 -15.32 -11.90
N SER A 585 17.39 -14.93 -10.63
CA SER A 585 17.79 -13.57 -10.28
C SER A 585 19.12 -13.20 -10.92
N SER A 586 19.16 -12.06 -11.60
CA SER A 586 20.30 -11.54 -12.34
C SER A 586 20.35 -10.03 -12.20
N ALA A 587 21.44 -9.52 -11.63
CA ALA A 587 21.60 -8.08 -11.41
C ALA A 587 21.74 -7.32 -12.75
N ASP A 588 22.51 -7.87 -13.68
CA ASP A 588 22.78 -7.25 -14.98
C ASP A 588 21.55 -7.25 -15.89
N GLU A 589 20.74 -8.31 -15.82
CA GLU A 589 19.51 -8.44 -16.61
C GLU A 589 18.29 -7.80 -15.91
N GLY A 590 18.44 -7.34 -14.66
CA GLY A 590 17.33 -6.76 -13.89
C GLY A 590 16.22 -7.76 -13.56
N ILE A 591 16.58 -9.03 -13.37
CA ILE A 591 15.67 -10.13 -13.04
C ILE A 591 15.73 -10.41 -11.55
N TYR A 592 14.57 -10.55 -10.91
CA TYR A 592 14.42 -10.87 -9.50
C TYR A 592 13.49 -12.06 -9.37
N GLN A 593 13.97 -13.17 -8.80
CA GLN A 593 13.15 -14.32 -8.43
C GLN A 593 13.21 -14.54 -6.92
N SER A 594 12.03 -14.56 -6.31
CA SER A 594 11.83 -14.91 -4.89
C SER A 594 12.52 -16.23 -4.48
N ASP A 595 12.91 -16.34 -3.21
CA ASP A 595 13.50 -17.54 -2.62
C ASP A 595 12.52 -18.74 -2.59
N THR A 596 11.22 -18.48 -2.69
CA THR A 596 10.18 -19.50 -2.93
C THR A 596 10.20 -20.02 -4.36
N GLY A 597 10.61 -19.19 -5.32
CA GLY A 597 10.55 -19.45 -6.75
C GLY A 597 9.23 -19.05 -7.41
N GLU A 598 8.23 -18.63 -6.62
CA GLU A 598 6.87 -18.37 -7.09
C GLU A 598 6.72 -17.03 -7.83
N LEU A 599 7.56 -16.04 -7.47
CA LEU A 599 7.55 -14.70 -8.07
C LEU A 599 8.80 -14.50 -8.93
N VAL A 600 8.62 -14.06 -10.18
CA VAL A 600 9.70 -13.58 -11.05
C VAL A 600 9.33 -12.22 -11.63
N LEU A 601 10.19 -11.22 -11.45
CA LEU A 601 10.08 -9.88 -12.04
C LEU A 601 11.26 -9.65 -12.98
N ASN A 602 10.99 -9.32 -14.23
CA ASN A 602 11.98 -8.74 -15.15
C ASN A 602 11.68 -7.25 -15.31
N ALA A 603 12.51 -6.40 -14.71
CA ALA A 603 12.33 -4.95 -14.76
C ALA A 603 12.58 -4.40 -16.16
N GLN A 604 13.61 -4.86 -16.87
CA GLN A 604 13.99 -4.31 -18.17
C GLN A 604 12.92 -4.60 -19.23
N GLU A 605 12.35 -5.81 -19.21
CA GLU A 605 11.32 -6.26 -20.15
C GLU A 605 9.88 -5.99 -19.67
N LYS A 606 9.70 -5.35 -18.50
CA LYS A 606 8.40 -4.96 -17.94
C LYS A 606 7.39 -6.11 -17.83
N TRP A 607 7.83 -7.24 -17.29
CA TRP A 607 6.94 -8.37 -16.99
C TRP A 607 7.18 -8.96 -15.61
N MET A 608 6.13 -9.55 -15.05
CA MET A 608 6.19 -10.30 -13.80
C MET A 608 5.29 -11.54 -13.87
N THR A 609 5.75 -12.66 -13.33
CA THR A 609 4.96 -13.89 -13.17
C THR A 609 4.73 -14.23 -11.70
N VAL A 610 3.60 -14.89 -11.45
CA VAL A 610 3.26 -15.58 -10.21
C VAL A 610 2.91 -17.02 -10.57
N ILE A 611 3.61 -17.98 -9.99
CA ILE A 611 3.40 -19.41 -10.22
C ILE A 611 3.27 -20.10 -8.85
N THR A 612 2.06 -20.51 -8.52
CA THR A 612 1.71 -21.18 -7.25
C THR A 612 0.90 -22.44 -7.55
N PRO A 613 0.69 -23.35 -6.57
CA PRO A 613 -0.15 -24.52 -6.77
C PRO A 613 -1.60 -24.23 -7.20
N LYS A 614 -2.14 -23.05 -6.86
CA LYS A 614 -3.55 -22.68 -7.10
C LYS A 614 -3.74 -21.58 -8.14
N THR A 615 -2.72 -20.77 -8.40
CA THR A 615 -2.80 -19.62 -9.30
C THR A 615 -1.53 -19.50 -10.14
N GLU A 616 -1.72 -19.35 -11.46
CA GLU A 616 -0.67 -18.90 -12.38
C GLU A 616 -1.10 -17.60 -13.05
N ALA A 617 -0.21 -16.61 -13.07
CA ALA A 617 -0.50 -15.30 -13.59
C ALA A 617 0.75 -14.61 -14.16
N VAL A 618 0.53 -13.74 -15.14
CA VAL A 618 1.56 -12.92 -15.75
C VAL A 618 1.00 -11.53 -16.07
N VAL A 619 1.77 -10.49 -15.76
CA VAL A 619 1.58 -9.15 -16.33
C VAL A 619 2.76 -8.85 -17.25
N PHE A 620 2.48 -8.31 -18.44
CA PHE A 620 3.47 -8.08 -19.47
C PHE A 620 3.13 -6.86 -20.34
N ASP A 621 4.14 -6.38 -21.05
CA ASP A 621 4.01 -5.33 -22.07
C ASP A 621 4.44 -5.80 -23.46
N ASP A 622 5.49 -6.62 -23.56
CA ASP A 622 5.88 -7.30 -24.79
C ASP A 622 4.91 -8.44 -25.11
N THR A 623 4.48 -8.55 -26.36
CA THR A 623 3.45 -9.49 -26.83
C THR A 623 4.01 -10.83 -27.33
N LYS A 624 5.33 -11.05 -27.18
CA LYS A 624 5.96 -12.35 -27.41
C LYS A 624 5.25 -13.45 -26.61
N PRO A 625 5.21 -14.70 -27.11
CA PRO A 625 4.63 -15.81 -26.37
C PRO A 625 5.32 -16.01 -25.02
N ILE A 626 4.52 -16.23 -23.97
CA ILE A 626 5.01 -16.44 -22.60
C ILE A 626 4.53 -17.80 -22.10
N ASN A 627 5.44 -18.59 -21.54
CA ASN A 627 5.14 -19.90 -20.98
C ASN A 627 5.36 -19.87 -19.46
N LEU A 628 4.32 -20.18 -18.69
CA LEU A 628 4.42 -20.58 -17.29
C LEU A 628 4.36 -22.12 -17.24
N ASN A 629 4.10 -22.70 -16.06
CA ASN A 629 4.10 -24.16 -15.92
C ASN A 629 2.83 -24.80 -16.52
N LEU A 630 1.66 -24.20 -16.28
CA LEU A 630 0.35 -24.68 -16.73
C LEU A 630 -0.31 -23.71 -17.70
N LEU A 631 -0.12 -22.41 -17.51
CA LEU A 631 -0.66 -21.34 -18.35
C LEU A 631 0.35 -20.92 -19.43
N LYS A 632 -0.13 -20.70 -20.64
CA LYS A 632 0.65 -20.10 -21.73
C LYS A 632 -0.13 -18.96 -22.36
N VAL A 633 0.55 -17.84 -22.57
CA VAL A 633 0.08 -16.77 -23.46
C VAL A 633 0.67 -17.06 -24.83
N LEU A 634 -0.14 -17.56 -25.75
CA LEU A 634 0.29 -17.94 -27.09
C LEU A 634 0.45 -16.71 -28.01
N SER A 635 -0.41 -15.71 -27.84
CA SER A 635 -0.37 -14.44 -28.56
C SER A 635 -1.23 -13.40 -27.85
N ALA A 636 -0.85 -12.13 -27.94
CA ALA A 636 -1.65 -10.98 -27.51
C ALA A 636 -1.53 -9.82 -28.51
N GLU A 637 -2.54 -8.98 -28.65
CA GLU A 637 -2.48 -7.78 -29.50
C GLU A 637 -1.77 -6.60 -28.81
N SER A 638 -1.77 -6.59 -27.46
CA SER A 638 -1.06 -5.60 -26.64
C SER A 638 -0.71 -6.19 -25.26
N GLY A 639 0.00 -5.42 -24.43
CA GLY A 639 0.29 -5.80 -23.03
C GLY A 639 -0.97 -6.00 -22.20
N ALA A 640 -0.94 -6.98 -21.29
CA ALA A 640 -2.05 -7.31 -20.42
C ALA A 640 -1.56 -7.94 -19.10
N LEU A 641 -2.49 -8.11 -18.17
CA LEU A 641 -2.40 -9.07 -17.08
C LEU A 641 -3.35 -10.22 -17.40
N VAL A 642 -2.85 -11.44 -17.31
CA VAL A 642 -3.62 -12.69 -17.40
C VAL A 642 -3.38 -13.49 -16.13
N ALA A 643 -4.45 -13.94 -15.47
CA ALA A 643 -4.36 -14.85 -14.32
C ALA A 643 -5.38 -15.97 -14.44
N VAL A 644 -5.01 -17.18 -14.00
CA VAL A 644 -5.93 -18.31 -13.82
C VAL A 644 -5.79 -18.84 -12.39
N SER A 645 -6.89 -18.84 -11.66
CA SER A 645 -6.94 -19.27 -10.25
C SER A 645 -7.96 -20.38 -10.05
N ALA A 646 -7.57 -21.46 -9.40
CA ALA A 646 -8.49 -22.51 -8.94
C ALA A 646 -9.46 -21.95 -7.89
N MET A 647 -10.74 -22.32 -7.98
CA MET A 647 -11.83 -21.82 -7.14
C MET A 647 -12.60 -22.93 -6.38
N ASP A 648 -12.09 -24.16 -6.44
CA ASP A 648 -12.68 -25.37 -5.84
C ASP A 648 -11.74 -26.04 -4.81
N ASN A 649 -10.75 -25.29 -4.32
CA ASN A 649 -9.73 -25.73 -3.37
C ASN A 649 -8.83 -26.89 -3.86
N GLN A 650 -8.82 -27.18 -5.16
CA GLN A 650 -7.87 -28.11 -5.78
C GLN A 650 -6.64 -27.37 -6.32
N PRO A 651 -5.51 -28.07 -6.56
CA PRO A 651 -4.43 -27.55 -7.39
C PRO A 651 -4.93 -27.17 -8.79
N LEU A 652 -4.34 -26.14 -9.40
CA LEU A 652 -4.77 -25.60 -10.69
C LEU A 652 -4.81 -26.67 -11.80
N LEU A 653 -3.85 -27.59 -11.81
CA LEU A 653 -3.76 -28.71 -12.77
C LEU A 653 -4.99 -29.65 -12.73
N SER A 654 -5.66 -29.78 -11.59
CA SER A 654 -6.79 -30.67 -11.36
C SER A 654 -8.08 -29.96 -11.00
N SER A 655 -8.07 -28.62 -11.02
CA SER A 655 -9.25 -27.81 -10.70
C SER A 655 -10.33 -27.99 -11.76
N LYS A 656 -11.57 -28.09 -11.29
CA LYS A 656 -12.81 -28.18 -12.07
C LYS A 656 -13.56 -26.86 -12.13
N ARG A 657 -13.10 -25.83 -11.43
CA ARG A 657 -13.68 -24.49 -11.48
C ARG A 657 -12.59 -23.45 -11.29
N MET A 658 -12.34 -22.65 -12.31
CA MET A 658 -11.24 -21.70 -12.38
C MET A 658 -11.76 -20.33 -12.77
N LEU A 659 -11.30 -19.30 -12.05
CA LEU A 659 -11.46 -17.91 -12.43
C LEU A 659 -10.32 -17.52 -13.36
N VAL A 660 -10.65 -16.88 -14.48
CA VAL A 660 -9.67 -16.28 -15.39
C VAL A 660 -9.87 -14.76 -15.37
N VAL A 661 -8.78 -14.02 -15.12
CA VAL A 661 -8.75 -12.56 -15.18
C VAL A 661 -7.95 -12.14 -16.41
N LEU A 662 -8.55 -11.28 -17.24
CA LEU A 662 -7.85 -10.55 -18.31
C LEU A 662 -8.01 -9.06 -18.04
N SER A 663 -6.92 -8.41 -17.68
CA SER A 663 -6.91 -6.98 -17.34
C SER A 663 -5.95 -6.22 -18.26
N THR A 664 -6.49 -5.26 -19.01
CA THR A 664 -5.75 -4.45 -19.98
C THR A 664 -5.59 -3.02 -19.47
N ASP A 665 -6.44 -2.12 -19.94
CA ASP A 665 -6.57 -0.73 -19.53
C ASP A 665 -8.05 -0.34 -19.58
N ALA A 666 -8.45 0.68 -18.81
CA ALA A 666 -9.79 1.23 -18.82
C ALA A 666 -9.78 2.77 -18.75
N ARG A 667 -10.75 3.41 -19.36
CA ARG A 667 -10.95 4.86 -19.33
C ARG A 667 -12.42 5.24 -19.42
N ASN A 668 -12.74 6.50 -19.21
CA ASN A 668 -14.08 7.01 -19.46
C ASN A 668 -14.26 7.37 -20.94
N SER A 669 -15.50 7.36 -21.42
CA SER A 669 -15.83 7.87 -22.75
C SER A 669 -15.47 9.34 -22.87
N ASP A 670 -14.93 9.73 -24.03
CA ASP A 670 -14.60 11.11 -24.37
C ASP A 670 -13.63 11.83 -23.42
N MET A 671 -12.80 11.06 -22.69
CA MET A 671 -11.70 11.60 -21.89
C MET A 671 -10.71 12.38 -22.78
N ARG A 672 -10.26 13.56 -22.33
CA ARG A 672 -9.41 14.47 -23.12
C ARG A 672 -8.12 14.82 -22.40
N PHE A 673 -7.06 14.91 -23.19
CA PHE A 673 -5.70 15.26 -22.74
C PHE A 673 -5.21 16.50 -23.47
N SER A 674 -4.30 17.25 -22.85
CA SER A 674 -3.62 18.37 -23.51
C SER A 674 -2.35 17.94 -24.25
N ASP A 675 -1.99 16.66 -24.19
CA ASP A 675 -0.77 16.09 -24.75
C ASP A 675 -1.03 14.68 -25.28
N ASP A 676 -0.17 14.23 -26.20
CA ASP A 676 -0.28 12.92 -26.85
C ASP A 676 0.24 11.76 -25.98
N THR A 677 0.79 12.07 -24.80
CA THR A 677 1.31 11.05 -23.86
C THR A 677 0.28 10.69 -22.78
N ASN A 678 -0.90 11.29 -22.80
CA ASN A 678 -1.93 11.19 -21.76
C ASN A 678 -1.40 11.59 -20.37
N PHE A 679 -0.40 12.45 -20.27
CA PHE A 679 0.18 12.86 -19.00
C PHE A 679 -0.73 13.82 -18.24
N LYS A 680 -1.36 14.76 -18.94
CA LYS A 680 -2.22 15.81 -18.38
C LYS A 680 -3.64 15.73 -18.95
N ALA A 681 -4.60 15.36 -18.09
CA ALA A 681 -6.01 15.38 -18.46
C ALA A 681 -6.59 16.78 -18.30
N THR A 682 -7.41 17.16 -19.28
CA THR A 682 -8.20 18.40 -19.26
C THR A 682 -9.69 18.12 -19.02
N ASP A 683 -10.13 16.90 -19.31
CA ASP A 683 -11.48 16.40 -19.05
C ASP A 683 -11.41 14.89 -18.73
N LEU A 684 -12.03 14.47 -17.63
CA LEU A 684 -12.10 13.05 -17.25
C LEU A 684 -13.18 12.29 -18.02
N GLY A 685 -13.99 12.94 -18.85
CA GLY A 685 -15.01 12.31 -19.69
C GLY A 685 -16.28 11.92 -18.94
N HIS A 686 -17.06 11.00 -19.53
CA HIS A 686 -18.34 10.54 -19.00
C HIS A 686 -18.53 9.02 -19.17
N LEU A 687 -19.64 8.49 -18.64
CA LEU A 687 -20.05 7.11 -18.89
C LEU A 687 -20.40 6.89 -20.39
N PRO A 688 -20.32 5.65 -20.90
CA PRO A 688 -19.87 4.44 -20.21
C PRO A 688 -18.35 4.43 -19.96
N VAL A 689 -17.95 3.63 -18.97
CA VAL A 689 -16.55 3.19 -18.85
C VAL A 689 -16.22 2.29 -20.04
N LEU A 690 -14.99 2.42 -20.55
CA LEU A 690 -14.46 1.65 -21.67
C LEU A 690 -13.27 0.81 -21.20
N ILE A 691 -13.16 -0.42 -21.68
CA ILE A 691 -11.98 -1.28 -21.53
C ILE A 691 -11.26 -1.35 -22.88
N ARG A 692 -9.93 -1.23 -22.87
CA ARG A 692 -9.10 -1.38 -24.07
C ARG A 692 -9.17 -2.82 -24.55
N ALA A 693 -9.63 -3.04 -25.78
CA ALA A 693 -9.68 -4.37 -26.36
C ALA A 693 -8.28 -4.95 -26.52
N ASN A 694 -8.17 -6.25 -26.27
CA ASN A 694 -6.98 -7.01 -26.51
C ASN A 694 -7.40 -8.45 -26.78
N LYS A 695 -7.14 -8.95 -27.99
CA LYS A 695 -7.32 -10.37 -28.28
C LYS A 695 -6.13 -11.15 -27.75
N VAL A 696 -6.39 -12.02 -26.78
CA VAL A 696 -5.37 -12.85 -26.15
C VAL A 696 -5.71 -14.31 -26.35
N LYS A 697 -4.78 -15.07 -26.93
CA LYS A 697 -4.90 -16.52 -27.09
C LYS A 697 -4.10 -17.21 -25.99
N LEU A 698 -4.77 -18.09 -25.26
CA LEU A 698 -4.23 -18.79 -24.10
C LEU A 698 -4.23 -20.30 -24.32
N ALA A 699 -3.31 -20.99 -23.66
CA ALA A 699 -3.40 -22.43 -23.42
C ALA A 699 -3.33 -22.70 -21.91
N LEU A 700 -4.14 -23.63 -21.43
CA LEU A 700 -4.14 -24.06 -20.03
C LEU A 700 -4.07 -25.58 -19.95
N LYS A 701 -3.01 -26.09 -19.33
CA LYS A 701 -2.86 -27.51 -19.00
C LYS A 701 -3.77 -27.87 -17.83
N ASN A 702 -4.66 -28.85 -18.02
CA ASN A 702 -5.55 -29.33 -16.97
C ASN A 702 -5.97 -30.79 -17.22
N THR A 703 -5.99 -31.60 -16.16
CA THR A 703 -6.32 -33.03 -16.21
C THR A 703 -7.79 -33.31 -16.54
N ASN A 704 -8.70 -32.36 -16.31
CA ASN A 704 -10.12 -32.46 -16.63
C ASN A 704 -10.48 -31.82 -17.99
N GLN A 705 -9.51 -31.53 -18.86
CA GLN A 705 -9.70 -30.78 -20.11
C GLN A 705 -10.89 -31.22 -20.99
N SER A 706 -11.27 -32.50 -20.95
CA SER A 706 -12.38 -33.04 -21.75
C SER A 706 -13.76 -32.58 -21.26
N GLN A 707 -13.87 -32.21 -19.99
CA GLN A 707 -15.11 -31.78 -19.33
C GLN A 707 -15.22 -30.26 -19.24
N LEU A 708 -14.15 -29.52 -19.53
CA LEU A 708 -14.13 -28.07 -19.34
C LEU A 708 -14.96 -27.34 -20.39
N LYS A 709 -15.66 -26.30 -19.93
CA LYS A 709 -16.37 -25.28 -20.70
C LYS A 709 -15.89 -23.90 -20.26
N GLY A 710 -15.86 -22.95 -21.20
CA GLY A 710 -15.43 -21.58 -20.95
C GLY A 710 -16.60 -20.60 -21.08
N TYR A 711 -16.63 -19.59 -20.23
CA TYR A 711 -17.65 -18.54 -20.23
C TYR A 711 -17.00 -17.18 -19.96
N SER A 712 -17.49 -16.15 -20.65
CA SER A 712 -17.31 -14.78 -20.18
C SER A 712 -18.19 -14.52 -18.96
N VAL A 713 -17.74 -13.62 -18.09
CA VAL A 713 -18.39 -13.32 -16.81
C VAL A 713 -18.54 -11.82 -16.68
N ASN A 714 -19.76 -11.34 -16.47
CA ASN A 714 -20.00 -9.91 -16.26
C ASN A 714 -19.45 -9.43 -14.90
N LEU A 715 -19.48 -8.12 -14.63
CA LEU A 715 -18.92 -7.55 -13.39
C LEU A 715 -19.68 -7.94 -12.10
N ARG A 716 -20.80 -8.68 -12.23
CA ARG A 716 -21.62 -9.25 -11.15
C ARG A 716 -21.31 -10.72 -10.85
N GLY A 717 -20.50 -11.37 -11.69
CA GLY A 717 -20.13 -12.78 -11.54
C GLY A 717 -20.99 -13.77 -12.34
N GLN A 718 -21.95 -13.30 -13.13
CA GLN A 718 -22.82 -14.18 -13.91
C GLN A 718 -22.14 -14.60 -15.21
N ARG A 719 -22.22 -15.89 -15.54
CA ARG A 719 -21.83 -16.41 -16.86
C ARG A 719 -22.68 -15.78 -17.97
N GLN A 720 -22.03 -15.42 -19.07
CA GLN A 720 -22.65 -14.80 -20.25
C GLN A 720 -22.32 -15.63 -21.50
N ASP A 721 -21.58 -15.06 -22.46
CA ASP A 721 -21.21 -15.72 -23.71
C ASP A 721 -20.30 -16.93 -23.46
N ALA A 722 -20.59 -18.05 -24.12
CA ALA A 722 -19.72 -19.22 -24.13
C ALA A 722 -18.43 -18.93 -24.91
N ILE A 723 -17.29 -19.35 -24.36
CA ILE A 723 -15.96 -19.24 -24.98
C ILE A 723 -15.58 -20.60 -25.54
N ALA A 724 -15.27 -20.64 -26.84
CA ALA A 724 -14.86 -21.87 -27.50
C ALA A 724 -13.52 -22.36 -26.93
N LEU A 725 -13.51 -23.60 -26.44
CA LEU A 725 -12.31 -24.29 -25.98
C LEU A 725 -11.91 -25.35 -27.00
N LYS A 726 -10.67 -25.30 -27.47
CA LYS A 726 -10.08 -26.32 -28.35
C LYS A 726 -9.18 -27.23 -27.51
N GLN A 727 -9.49 -28.51 -27.46
CA GLN A 727 -8.60 -29.48 -26.79
C GLN A 727 -7.36 -29.74 -27.65
N ILE A 728 -6.17 -29.67 -27.04
CA ILE A 728 -4.88 -29.97 -27.65
C ILE A 728 -4.02 -30.75 -26.68
N SER A 729 -3.75 -32.02 -27.01
CA SER A 729 -2.91 -32.93 -26.22
C SER A 729 -3.34 -32.99 -24.75
N ASP A 730 -2.69 -32.25 -23.84
CA ASP A 730 -2.93 -32.17 -22.39
C ASP A 730 -3.39 -30.78 -21.94
N SER A 731 -3.81 -29.93 -22.87
CA SER A 731 -4.29 -28.57 -22.62
C SER A 731 -5.57 -28.21 -23.36
N ILE A 732 -6.25 -27.18 -22.87
CA ILE A 732 -7.26 -26.43 -23.65
C ILE A 732 -6.64 -25.16 -24.19
N GLU A 733 -6.88 -24.84 -25.46
CA GLU A 733 -6.61 -23.54 -26.06
C GLU A 733 -7.91 -22.74 -26.21
N PHE A 734 -7.84 -21.44 -25.93
CA PHE A 734 -8.99 -20.54 -26.06
C PHE A 734 -8.54 -19.10 -26.34
N GLU A 735 -9.45 -18.32 -26.90
CA GLU A 735 -9.22 -16.92 -27.26
C GLU A 735 -10.18 -16.03 -26.48
N LEU A 736 -9.64 -15.01 -25.84
CA LEU A 736 -10.40 -13.98 -25.14
C LEU A 736 -10.33 -12.69 -25.95
N ASP A 737 -11.48 -12.17 -26.36
CA ASP A 737 -11.60 -10.89 -27.08
C ASP A 737 -12.90 -10.18 -26.68
N VAL A 738 -12.79 -9.11 -25.90
CA VAL A 738 -13.93 -8.36 -25.37
C VAL A 738 -14.80 -7.72 -26.46
N ARG A 739 -14.29 -7.55 -27.69
CA ARG A 739 -15.07 -7.02 -28.82
C ARG A 739 -16.16 -8.00 -29.29
N LYS A 740 -15.98 -9.30 -29.02
CA LYS A 740 -16.90 -10.37 -29.45
C LYS A 740 -18.00 -10.65 -28.43
N LEU A 741 -17.97 -10.02 -27.25
CA LEU A 741 -18.90 -10.27 -26.17
C LEU A 741 -20.21 -9.50 -26.37
N SER A 742 -21.35 -10.19 -26.30
CA SER A 742 -22.66 -9.58 -26.54
C SER A 742 -23.05 -8.62 -25.41
N HIS A 743 -22.67 -8.98 -24.19
CA HIS A 743 -22.98 -8.26 -22.94
C HIS A 743 -22.05 -7.07 -22.65
N GLY A 744 -21.08 -6.77 -23.51
CA GLY A 744 -20.10 -5.68 -23.31
C GLY A 744 -18.79 -6.15 -22.69
N ALA A 745 -17.88 -5.20 -22.43
CA ALA A 745 -16.55 -5.52 -21.94
C ALA A 745 -16.54 -5.94 -20.47
N THR A 746 -15.67 -6.89 -20.14
CA THR A 746 -15.41 -7.39 -18.78
C THR A 746 -13.93 -7.74 -18.62
N THR A 747 -13.50 -7.90 -17.37
CA THR A 747 -12.17 -8.43 -17.00
C THR A 747 -12.20 -9.87 -16.51
N TYR A 748 -13.39 -10.51 -16.45
CA TYR A 748 -13.59 -11.83 -15.84
C TYR A 748 -14.12 -12.87 -16.82
N PHE A 749 -13.62 -14.10 -16.67
CA PHE A 749 -14.05 -15.29 -17.37
C PHE A 749 -14.02 -16.49 -16.41
N GLU A 750 -14.80 -17.53 -16.68
CA GLU A 750 -14.84 -18.75 -15.88
C GLU A 750 -14.56 -19.95 -16.79
N ILE A 751 -13.73 -20.88 -16.30
CA ILE A 751 -13.56 -22.20 -16.90
C ILE A 751 -14.02 -23.23 -15.87
N ALA A 752 -14.99 -24.07 -16.23
CA ALA A 752 -15.55 -25.05 -15.30
C ALA A 752 -15.85 -26.39 -15.99
N ALA A 753 -15.76 -27.48 -15.24
CA ALA A 753 -16.19 -28.81 -15.68
C ALA A 753 -17.72 -28.91 -15.68
N GLU A 754 -18.28 -29.51 -16.72
CA GLU A 754 -19.72 -29.75 -16.88
C GLU A 754 -20.03 -31.17 -17.32
#